data_AF-A0A0D6LV94-F1
#
_entry.id   AF-A0A0D6LV94-F1
#
_cell.length_a   1.000
_cell.length_b   1.000
_cell.length_c   1.000
_cell.angle_alpha   90.00
_cell.angle_beta   90.00
_cell.angle_gamma   90.00
#
_symmetry.space_group_name_H-M   'P 1'
#
loop_
_entity.id
_entity.type
_entity.pdbx_description
1 polymer ?
#
loop_
_entity_poly.entity_id
_entity_poly.type
_entity_poly.pdbx_seq_one_letter_code
_entity_poly.pdbx_strand_id
1 'polypeptide(L)'
;MGILGLKRLERAVSEGFLVGVIILCASPDTVREIMLAAHELGMATSGEYVFINIDVSTGSHAEKPWVRANETNQEENEKAKEAYRALKTISLRRFVLGLMNNFISAFYDAVLLYAIALNETIAAGMDPRNGHNITSKMWGRTFDGITGNVSIDANGDRYSDYSLLDLDPAVDKFVEVAYYSGASNELKKVTDFHWIGGKPPRDSPICGYDNSKCPKGYPLHVYLLAASAGLILLLTLLFVFFWRTVPKRDRSSSSGATRKISAMIDRKFSIFTRKKSSPNQDKNGGITGNHANALKEIESGECSPMNEVQFRLPNDRRISSPSGDSGEFSDFFLHSLFPYLSGGSGETIAQNNGQIYTKTAFYKGIMVAIKKLNIDQKKYPKVDLSRAQLMELKKMKDLQHDHITRFTGACLDAPHWCIVTEYCPKGSLEDILENDQIKLDNMMKYSLLHDLVKVTDFGLHGLHAMEENTVDDIGEHAFYKKQLWTAPELLRNPNPPPMGTQKGDIYSFAIILHEVLWRKGVFPCKNENLSPYEIVQRVKKTVANPDDVFRPYVPDSLDADDEINQSLLELMRCSWAEDPHDRPDISMIRKAVRMLNKWLISGRAVQAESYDSVTIYFSDIVGFTALSSQSTPLQVVTLLNDLYLAFDGVVDNFKVYKVETIGDAYMVVSGLPERREDHASQIAQMSLALLHKVKNFVIRHRPNDQLKLRIGMHSGSVVAGVVGSKMPRYCLFGDTVNTSSRMESNGLPLRIHVSSVTKEILSKDTGFRLELRGEVEMKGKGRLTTYWLKGYKDVSIPDFGPEYQ
;
A
#
# COMPACT_ATOMS: atom_id res chain seq x y z
N MET A 1 -3.51 10.03 8.05
CA MET A 1 -4.16 9.17 9.05
C MET A 1 -5.04 9.93 10.05
N GLY A 2 -4.78 11.21 10.37
CA GLY A 2 -5.52 11.96 11.41
C GLY A 2 -7.05 12.05 11.22
N ILE A 3 -7.53 12.45 10.03
CA ILE A 3 -8.97 12.68 9.78
C ILE A 3 -9.79 11.37 9.78
N LEU A 4 -9.19 10.25 9.34
CA LEU A 4 -9.85 8.94 9.38
C LEU A 4 -9.97 8.38 10.82
N GLY A 5 -9.03 8.77 11.69
CA GLY A 5 -9.02 8.44 13.11
C GLY A 5 -10.12 9.18 13.88
N LEU A 6 -10.27 10.49 13.63
CA LEU A 6 -11.33 11.32 14.21
C LEU A 6 -12.74 10.83 13.85
N LYS A 7 -12.99 10.55 12.55
CA LYS A 7 -14.30 10.00 12.11
C LYS A 7 -14.58 8.61 12.67
N ARG A 8 -13.55 7.80 12.93
CA ARG A 8 -13.71 6.50 13.61
C ARG A 8 -13.98 6.66 15.11
N LEU A 9 -13.39 7.67 15.75
CA LEU A 9 -13.64 8.00 17.16
C LEU A 9 -15.07 8.50 17.35
N GLU A 10 -15.51 9.46 16.53
CA GLU A 10 -16.90 9.96 16.52
C GLU A 10 -17.90 8.83 16.25
N ARG A 11 -17.57 7.94 15.30
CA ARG A 11 -18.42 6.78 14.99
C ARG A 11 -18.47 5.78 16.15
N ALA A 12 -17.35 5.46 16.78
CA ALA A 12 -17.30 4.58 17.96
C ALA A 12 -18.10 5.13 19.15
N VAL A 13 -18.06 6.45 19.37
CA VAL A 13 -18.87 7.14 20.39
C VAL A 13 -20.36 7.10 20.01
N SER A 14 -20.70 7.30 18.73
CA SER A 14 -22.09 7.25 18.24
C SER A 14 -22.70 5.84 18.24
N GLU A 15 -21.88 4.80 18.04
CA GLU A 15 -22.30 3.39 17.98
C GLU A 15 -22.23 2.69 19.36
N GLY A 16 -21.92 3.42 20.44
CA GLY A 16 -21.94 2.89 21.81
C GLY A 16 -20.78 1.93 22.17
N PHE A 17 -19.69 1.95 21.40
CA PHE A 17 -18.49 1.18 21.72
C PHE A 17 -17.76 1.81 22.91
N LEU A 18 -17.87 1.20 24.09
CA LEU A 18 -17.18 1.58 25.33
C LEU A 18 -15.69 1.21 25.26
N VAL A 19 -14.89 1.93 24.48
CA VAL A 19 -13.43 1.79 24.48
C VAL A 19 -12.82 2.88 25.36
N GLY A 20 -12.35 2.51 26.55
CA GLY A 20 -11.74 3.45 27.52
C GLY A 20 -10.27 3.78 27.26
N VAL A 21 -9.60 3.08 26.35
CA VAL A 21 -8.16 3.26 26.06
C VAL A 21 -7.96 3.55 24.58
N ILE A 22 -7.37 4.71 24.26
CA ILE A 22 -7.15 5.18 22.90
C ILE A 22 -5.66 5.31 22.65
N ILE A 23 -5.11 4.53 21.72
CA ILE A 23 -3.69 4.59 21.36
C ILE A 23 -3.50 5.51 20.15
N LEU A 24 -2.64 6.50 20.31
CA LEU A 24 -2.28 7.49 19.29
C LEU A 24 -0.84 7.23 18.80
N CYS A 25 -0.67 7.21 17.48
CA CYS A 25 0.63 7.20 16.83
C CYS A 25 0.56 8.16 15.64
N ALA A 26 0.88 9.43 15.89
CA ALA A 26 0.73 10.52 14.93
C ALA A 26 1.77 11.63 15.20
N SER A 27 1.88 12.60 14.29
CA SER A 27 2.75 13.76 14.53
C SER A 27 2.25 14.59 15.72
N PRO A 28 3.13 15.35 16.41
CA PRO A 28 2.73 16.19 17.54
C PRO A 28 1.57 17.15 17.24
N ASP A 29 1.49 17.67 16.01
CA ASP A 29 0.38 18.53 15.57
C ASP A 29 -0.94 17.76 15.49
N THR A 30 -0.95 16.58 14.88
CA THR A 30 -2.15 15.74 14.81
C THR A 30 -2.59 15.25 16.19
N VAL A 31 -1.65 14.94 17.09
CA VAL A 31 -1.99 14.60 18.48
C VAL A 31 -2.68 15.79 19.15
N ARG A 32 -2.16 17.01 18.98
CA ARG A 32 -2.79 18.23 19.51
C ARG A 32 -4.21 18.43 18.99
N GLU A 33 -4.44 18.27 17.68
CA GLU A 33 -5.79 18.37 17.09
C GLU A 33 -6.75 17.32 17.66
N ILE A 34 -6.31 16.06 17.79
CA ILE A 34 -7.12 14.98 18.36
C ILE A 34 -7.48 15.27 19.82
N MET A 35 -6.51 15.75 20.61
CA MET A 35 -6.75 16.06 22.02
C MET A 35 -7.72 17.25 22.19
N LEU A 36 -7.65 18.27 21.34
CA LEU A 36 -8.64 19.35 21.35
C LEU A 36 -10.05 18.84 21.04
N ALA A 37 -10.21 18.04 19.98
CA ALA A 37 -11.50 17.47 19.64
C ALA A 37 -12.03 16.55 20.76
N ALA A 38 -11.15 15.76 21.39
CA ALA A 38 -11.51 14.94 22.53
C ALA A 38 -11.96 15.78 23.74
N HIS A 39 -11.41 16.98 23.92
CA HIS A 39 -11.87 17.91 24.95
C HIS A 39 -13.22 18.52 24.61
N GLU A 40 -13.46 18.92 23.36
CA GLU A 40 -14.77 19.42 22.90
C GLU A 40 -15.89 18.38 23.03
N LEU A 41 -15.56 17.11 22.79
CA LEU A 41 -16.47 15.97 22.98
C LEU A 41 -16.59 15.53 24.45
N GLY A 42 -15.89 16.19 25.39
CA GLY A 42 -15.89 15.85 26.83
C GLY A 42 -15.17 14.54 27.18
N MET A 43 -14.52 13.88 26.22
CA MET A 43 -13.81 12.61 26.43
C MET A 43 -12.54 12.79 27.26
N ALA A 44 -11.82 13.90 27.06
CA ALA A 44 -10.59 14.19 27.80
C ALA A 44 -10.85 14.62 29.26
N THR A 45 -12.08 15.00 29.61
CA THR A 45 -12.45 15.52 30.94
C THR A 45 -13.38 14.59 31.73
N SER A 46 -14.02 13.60 31.08
CA SER A 46 -14.95 12.68 31.74
C SER A 46 -14.28 11.70 32.71
N GLY A 47 -13.00 11.40 32.51
CA GLY A 47 -12.27 10.36 33.26
C GLY A 47 -12.61 8.92 32.86
N GLU A 48 -13.44 8.74 31.83
CA GLU A 48 -13.77 7.43 31.26
C GLU A 48 -12.78 6.96 30.18
N TYR A 49 -11.93 7.87 29.71
CA TYR A 49 -10.98 7.64 28.63
C TYR A 49 -9.55 7.97 29.06
N VAL A 50 -8.60 7.20 28.53
CA VAL A 50 -7.16 7.52 28.55
C VAL A 50 -6.62 7.49 27.14
N PHE A 51 -5.81 8.49 26.82
CA PHE A 51 -5.10 8.57 25.56
C PHE A 51 -3.64 8.17 25.80
N ILE A 52 -3.10 7.28 24.96
CA ILE A 52 -1.71 6.83 25.03
C ILE A 52 -1.03 7.18 23.73
N ASN A 53 -0.18 8.21 23.73
CA ASN A 53 0.65 8.58 22.61
C ASN A 53 1.93 7.73 22.59
N ILE A 54 2.27 7.14 21.44
CA ILE A 54 3.52 6.43 21.22
C ILE A 54 4.43 7.31 20.37
N ASP A 55 5.36 8.00 21.02
CA ASP A 55 6.32 8.91 20.38
C ASP A 55 7.61 8.16 20.03
N VAL A 56 7.67 7.67 18.79
CA VAL A 56 8.82 6.91 18.26
C VAL A 56 9.80 7.80 17.52
N SER A 57 9.40 9.01 17.12
CA SER A 57 10.05 9.76 16.04
C SER A 57 10.64 11.12 16.44
N THR A 58 10.41 11.61 17.66
CA THR A 58 10.94 12.92 18.05
C THR A 58 11.83 12.90 19.29
N GLY A 59 13.13 13.11 19.07
CA GLY A 59 14.10 13.47 20.12
C GLY A 59 13.86 14.87 20.73
N SER A 60 12.71 15.50 20.45
CA SER A 60 12.32 16.81 20.93
C SER A 60 10.88 16.73 21.43
N HIS A 61 10.68 16.17 22.64
CA HIS A 61 9.52 16.59 23.41
C HIS A 61 9.72 18.08 23.67
N ALA A 62 8.95 18.94 22.98
CA ALA A 62 8.78 20.29 23.45
C ALA A 62 8.34 20.18 24.92
N GLU A 63 8.94 20.94 25.84
CA GLU A 63 8.56 20.85 27.27
C GLU A 63 7.05 21.09 27.47
N LYS A 64 6.42 21.78 26.52
CA LYS A 64 4.97 22.02 26.42
C LYS A 64 4.46 21.70 25.00
N PRO A 65 4.21 20.44 24.65
CA PRO A 65 3.79 20.04 23.30
C PRO A 65 2.44 20.61 22.86
N TRP A 66 1.62 21.04 23.83
CA TRP A 66 0.32 21.68 23.62
C TRP A 66 0.40 23.17 23.26
N VAL A 67 1.59 23.80 23.32
CA VAL A 67 1.76 25.23 23.01
C VAL A 67 2.17 25.42 21.55
N ARG A 68 1.55 26.38 20.85
CA ARG A 68 2.00 26.88 19.54
C ARG A 68 2.31 28.38 19.63
N ALA A 69 3.54 28.76 19.28
CA ALA A 69 4.06 30.13 19.44
C ALA A 69 3.50 31.14 18.42
N ASN A 70 2.92 30.67 17.30
CA ASN A 70 2.41 31.50 16.21
C ASN A 70 0.89 31.77 16.30
N GLU A 71 0.21 31.32 17.36
CA GLU A 71 -1.24 31.43 17.53
C GLU A 71 -1.56 32.45 18.63
N THR A 72 -2.18 33.58 18.26
CA THR A 72 -2.57 34.68 19.16
C THR A 72 -3.75 34.37 20.10
N ASN A 73 -4.13 33.09 20.28
CA ASN A 73 -5.26 32.68 21.14
C ASN A 73 -4.77 31.91 22.37
N GLN A 74 -4.57 32.62 23.48
CA GLN A 74 -4.15 32.03 24.75
C GLN A 74 -5.15 31.01 25.30
N GLU A 75 -6.44 31.14 24.98
CA GLU A 75 -7.52 30.24 25.43
C GLU A 75 -7.40 28.82 24.86
N GLU A 76 -6.99 28.67 23.59
CA GLU A 76 -6.93 27.37 22.93
C GLU A 76 -5.76 26.52 23.44
N ASN A 77 -4.64 27.17 23.75
CA ASN A 77 -3.49 26.54 24.40
C ASN A 77 -3.85 26.02 25.81
N GLU A 78 -4.71 26.73 26.55
CA GLU A 78 -5.20 26.27 27.86
C GLU A 78 -6.17 25.09 27.72
N LYS A 79 -7.07 25.10 26.73
CA LYS A 79 -7.94 23.94 26.40
C LYS A 79 -7.10 22.71 26.02
N ALA A 80 -6.08 22.91 25.19
CA ALA A 80 -5.16 21.84 24.82
C ALA A 80 -4.40 21.31 26.03
N LYS A 81 -3.90 22.18 26.91
CA LYS A 81 -3.24 21.79 28.15
C LYS A 81 -4.14 20.94 29.04
N GLU A 82 -5.39 21.34 29.20
CA GLU A 82 -6.37 20.58 29.99
C GLU A 82 -6.63 19.21 29.37
N ALA A 83 -6.80 19.14 28.05
CA ALA A 83 -6.97 17.88 27.33
C ALA A 83 -5.77 16.93 27.52
N TYR A 84 -4.54 17.47 27.51
CA TYR A 84 -3.31 16.71 27.66
C TYR A 84 -3.14 16.07 29.04
N ARG A 85 -3.93 16.45 30.06
CA ARG A 85 -3.96 15.73 31.35
C ARG A 85 -4.48 14.28 31.22
N ALA A 86 -5.32 14.01 30.22
CA ALA A 86 -5.79 12.66 29.90
C ALA A 86 -4.81 11.87 29.01
N LEU A 87 -3.71 12.50 28.56
CA LEU A 87 -2.71 11.91 27.68
C LEU A 87 -1.52 11.36 28.46
N LYS A 88 -1.16 10.11 28.20
CA LYS A 88 0.11 9.50 28.62
C LYS A 88 0.99 9.33 27.39
N THR A 89 2.31 9.50 27.53
CA THR A 89 3.24 9.38 26.40
C THR A 89 4.27 8.30 26.66
N ILE A 90 4.34 7.32 25.77
CA ILE A 90 5.41 6.32 25.73
C ILE A 90 6.52 6.86 24.83
N SER A 91 7.75 6.88 25.34
CA SER A 91 8.94 7.36 24.64
C SER A 91 10.16 6.49 24.97
N LEU A 92 11.22 6.61 24.17
CA LEU A 92 12.52 5.99 24.50
C LEU A 92 13.09 6.66 25.76
N ARG A 93 13.50 5.85 26.73
CA ARG A 93 14.02 6.34 28.02
C ARG A 93 15.32 7.10 27.85
N ARG A 94 15.42 8.28 28.48
CA ARG A 94 16.65 9.09 28.53
C ARG A 94 17.36 8.91 29.85
N PHE A 95 18.69 8.70 29.80
CA PHE A 95 19.54 8.67 30.98
C PHE A 95 20.13 10.07 31.26
N VAL A 96 20.39 10.33 32.55
CA VAL A 96 20.53 11.67 33.19
C VAL A 96 21.70 12.53 32.69
N LEU A 97 22.61 12.00 31.86
CA LEU A 97 23.70 12.78 31.26
C LEU A 97 23.20 13.64 30.08
N GLY A 98 22.48 14.71 30.42
CA GLY A 98 22.42 16.02 29.75
C GLY A 98 22.23 16.08 28.23
N LEU A 99 21.07 16.61 27.80
CA LEU A 99 20.87 17.42 26.58
C LEU A 99 21.36 16.87 25.21
N MET A 100 21.77 15.61 25.10
CA MET A 100 22.21 15.06 23.81
C MET A 100 21.04 14.45 23.04
N ASN A 101 21.04 14.66 21.72
CA ASN A 101 20.08 14.09 20.80
C ASN A 101 20.17 12.55 20.83
N ASN A 102 19.03 11.86 20.99
CA ASN A 102 18.94 10.39 21.01
C ASN A 102 19.63 9.72 19.81
N PHE A 103 19.66 10.38 18.64
CA PHE A 103 20.38 9.87 17.46
C PHE A 103 21.89 9.89 17.65
N ILE A 104 22.43 10.94 18.28
CA ILE A 104 23.87 11.08 18.51
C ILE A 104 24.33 10.08 19.58
N SER A 105 23.55 9.92 20.65
CA SER A 105 23.88 8.98 21.71
C SER A 105 23.77 7.52 21.25
N ALA A 106 22.74 7.17 20.47
CA ALA A 106 22.64 5.84 19.86
C ALA A 106 23.78 5.57 18.86
N PHE A 107 24.20 6.58 18.08
CA PHE A 107 25.34 6.44 17.17
C PHE A 107 26.65 6.23 17.93
N TYR A 108 26.86 6.95 19.03
CA TYR A 108 28.02 6.75 19.91
C TYR A 108 28.08 5.31 20.44
N ASP A 109 26.98 4.78 20.97
CA ASP A 109 26.92 3.41 21.47
C ASP A 109 27.22 2.39 20.36
N ALA A 110 26.72 2.61 19.14
CA ALA A 110 26.98 1.74 18.00
C ALA A 110 28.46 1.73 17.59
N VAL A 111 29.11 2.90 17.59
CA VAL A 111 30.55 3.01 17.31
C VAL A 111 31.38 2.36 18.42
N LEU A 112 30.97 2.52 19.69
CA LEU A 112 31.64 1.88 20.82
C LEU A 112 31.52 0.35 20.74
N LEU A 113 30.33 -0.19 20.46
CA LEU A 113 30.11 -1.62 20.24
C LEU A 113 30.98 -2.15 19.09
N TYR A 114 31.06 -1.40 17.98
CA TYR A 114 31.93 -1.73 16.87
C TYR A 114 33.40 -1.77 17.29
N ALA A 115 33.87 -0.77 18.02
CA ALA A 115 35.26 -0.71 18.50
C ALA A 115 35.59 -1.88 19.43
N ILE A 116 34.69 -2.23 20.35
CA ILE A 116 34.84 -3.39 21.24
C ILE A 116 34.94 -4.68 20.44
N ALA A 117 33.98 -4.92 19.52
CA ALA A 117 33.95 -6.13 18.72
C ALA A 117 35.15 -6.23 17.76
N LEU A 118 35.60 -5.12 17.17
CA LEU A 118 36.78 -5.06 16.31
C LEU A 118 38.05 -5.37 17.10
N ASN A 119 38.21 -4.77 18.28
CA ASN A 119 39.37 -5.01 19.14
C ASN A 119 39.47 -6.49 19.55
N GLU A 120 38.34 -7.11 19.93
CA GLU A 120 38.28 -8.54 20.22
C GLU A 120 38.55 -9.41 18.99
N THR A 121 38.15 -8.96 17.80
CA THR A 121 38.43 -9.67 16.53
C THR A 121 39.92 -9.68 16.24
N ILE A 122 40.59 -8.54 16.42
CA ILE A 122 42.04 -8.39 16.24
C ILE A 122 42.80 -9.18 17.31
N ALA A 123 42.39 -9.11 18.58
CA ALA A 123 43.00 -9.86 19.67
C ALA A 123 42.89 -11.38 19.49
N ALA A 124 41.84 -11.85 18.81
CA ALA A 124 41.66 -13.26 18.45
C ALA A 124 42.41 -13.68 17.17
N GLY A 125 43.20 -12.78 16.56
CA GLY A 125 43.97 -13.08 15.34
C GLY A 125 43.12 -13.26 14.08
N MET A 126 41.87 -12.80 14.08
CA MET A 126 40.97 -12.91 12.93
C MET A 126 41.10 -11.70 11.99
N ASP A 127 40.72 -11.87 10.71
CA ASP A 127 40.80 -10.78 9.73
C ASP A 127 39.81 -9.64 10.07
N PRO A 128 40.28 -8.41 10.35
CA PRO A 128 39.43 -7.26 10.66
C PRO A 128 38.66 -6.71 9.44
N ARG A 129 38.86 -7.26 8.23
CA ARG A 129 38.08 -6.92 7.03
C ARG A 129 36.89 -7.84 6.83
N ASN A 130 36.81 -8.95 7.58
CA ASN A 130 35.67 -9.85 7.54
C ASN A 130 34.56 -9.34 8.48
N GLY A 131 33.56 -8.69 7.90
CA GLY A 131 32.43 -8.13 8.64
C GLY A 131 31.68 -9.15 9.50
N HIS A 132 31.62 -10.43 9.09
CA HIS A 132 30.93 -11.47 9.86
C HIS A 132 31.60 -11.77 11.20
N ASN A 133 32.93 -11.79 11.24
CA ASN A 133 33.72 -12.03 12.45
C ASN A 133 33.53 -10.89 13.47
N ILE A 134 33.38 -9.67 12.99
CA ILE A 134 33.12 -8.50 13.82
C ILE A 134 31.67 -8.51 14.31
N THR A 135 30.68 -8.70 13.42
CA THR A 135 29.26 -8.63 13.78
C THR A 135 28.83 -9.78 14.71
N SER A 136 29.38 -10.98 14.54
CA SER A 136 29.09 -12.11 15.44
C SER A 136 29.53 -11.84 16.89
N LYS A 137 30.56 -11.01 17.10
CA LYS A 137 31.01 -10.56 18.43
C LYS A 137 30.21 -9.39 19.01
N MET A 138 29.31 -8.80 18.21
CA MET A 138 28.41 -7.72 18.68
C MET A 138 27.14 -8.27 19.33
N TRP A 139 26.72 -9.49 18.99
CA TRP A 139 25.43 -10.05 19.40
C TRP A 139 25.47 -10.71 20.78
N GLY A 140 24.32 -10.75 21.45
CA GLY A 140 24.14 -11.46 22.72
C GLY A 140 24.97 -10.92 23.88
N ARG A 141 25.30 -9.61 23.88
CA ARG A 141 26.18 -9.00 24.87
C ARG A 141 25.59 -7.74 25.47
N THR A 142 26.16 -7.33 26.59
CA THR A 142 25.80 -6.10 27.29
C THR A 142 27.07 -5.28 27.53
N PHE A 143 27.01 -3.96 27.35
CA PHE A 143 28.15 -3.05 27.51
C PHE A 143 27.70 -1.67 28.00
N ASP A 144 28.59 -0.96 28.69
CA ASP A 144 28.32 0.40 29.16
C ASP A 144 28.52 1.42 28.02
N GLY A 145 27.43 2.00 27.56
CA GLY A 145 27.38 3.06 26.56
C GLY A 145 27.13 4.45 27.18
N ILE A 146 27.09 5.49 26.34
CA ILE A 146 26.76 6.85 26.79
C ILE A 146 25.28 6.96 27.19
N THR A 147 24.42 6.08 26.67
CA THR A 147 23.03 5.96 27.07
C THR A 147 22.81 5.06 28.30
N GLY A 148 23.87 4.67 29.01
CA GLY A 148 23.81 3.73 30.12
C GLY A 148 24.10 2.30 29.68
N ASN A 149 23.54 1.32 30.39
CA ASN A 149 23.82 -0.08 30.11
C ASN A 149 23.06 -0.56 28.87
N VAL A 150 23.77 -0.94 27.81
CA VAL A 150 23.22 -1.31 26.50
C VAL A 150 23.33 -2.82 26.30
N SER A 151 22.18 -3.48 26.10
CA SER A 151 22.11 -4.92 25.81
C SER A 151 21.69 -5.17 24.37
N ILE A 152 22.40 -6.08 23.70
CA ILE A 152 22.14 -6.54 22.34
C ILE A 152 21.71 -8.00 22.41
N ASP A 153 20.61 -8.33 21.73
CA ASP A 153 20.06 -9.68 21.68
C ASP A 153 20.86 -10.60 20.72
N ALA A 154 20.45 -11.86 20.63
CA ALA A 154 21.11 -12.85 19.78
C ALA A 154 20.96 -12.58 18.27
N ASN A 155 20.00 -11.75 17.87
CA ASN A 155 19.76 -11.36 16.47
C ASN A 155 20.50 -10.07 16.09
N GLY A 156 21.12 -9.40 17.06
CA GLY A 156 21.79 -8.12 16.88
C GLY A 156 20.90 -6.90 17.11
N ASP A 157 19.70 -7.09 17.66
CA ASP A 157 18.78 -6.02 18.00
C ASP A 157 19.06 -5.50 19.41
N ARG A 158 18.91 -4.19 19.62
CA ARG A 158 19.09 -3.57 20.93
C ARG A 158 17.84 -3.73 21.78
N TYR A 159 17.99 -4.26 23.00
CA TYR A 159 16.96 -4.14 24.02
C TYR A 159 16.76 -2.66 24.37
N SER A 160 15.57 -2.15 24.08
CA SER A 160 15.22 -0.74 24.26
C SER A 160 14.43 -0.55 25.55
N ASP A 161 14.83 0.44 26.34
CA ASP A 161 14.11 0.86 27.52
C ASP A 161 13.13 1.98 27.16
N TYR A 162 11.92 1.91 27.69
CA TYR A 162 10.86 2.87 27.40
C TYR A 162 10.40 3.58 28.68
N SER A 163 10.21 4.89 28.60
CA SER A 163 9.60 5.70 29.66
C SER A 163 8.14 5.94 29.36
N LEU A 164 7.30 5.80 30.38
CA LEU A 164 5.93 6.26 30.38
C LEU A 164 5.87 7.60 31.11
N LEU A 165 5.49 8.63 30.36
CA LEU A 165 5.41 10.01 30.80
C LEU A 165 3.96 10.40 31.08
N ASP A 166 3.76 11.15 32.16
CA ASP A 166 2.48 11.72 32.55
C ASP A 166 2.62 13.22 32.84
N LEU A 167 1.61 14.03 32.52
CA LEU A 167 1.61 15.46 32.79
C LEU A 167 1.34 15.70 34.28
N ASP A 168 2.36 16.19 35.01
CA ASP A 168 2.20 16.62 36.39
C ASP A 168 1.51 18.00 36.44
N PRO A 169 0.30 18.11 37.01
CA PRO A 169 -0.44 19.37 37.06
C PRO A 169 0.19 20.42 37.99
N ALA A 170 1.03 20.02 38.95
CA ALA A 170 1.69 20.95 39.87
C ALA A 170 2.93 21.61 39.23
N VAL A 171 3.65 20.86 38.39
CA VAL A 171 4.90 21.31 37.75
C VAL A 171 4.68 21.75 36.29
N ASP A 172 3.50 21.48 35.71
CA ASP A 172 3.14 21.78 34.32
C ASP A 172 4.11 21.16 33.30
N LYS A 173 4.57 19.93 33.60
CA LYS A 173 5.57 19.22 32.80
C LYS A 173 5.29 17.72 32.79
N PHE A 174 5.62 17.08 31.66
CA PHE A 174 5.62 15.62 31.59
C PHE A 174 6.76 15.02 32.42
N VAL A 175 6.42 14.15 33.37
CA VAL A 175 7.35 13.46 34.27
C VAL A 175 7.30 11.95 34.05
N GLU A 176 8.41 11.26 34.27
CA GLU A 176 8.48 9.79 34.18
C GLU A 176 7.74 9.16 35.37
N VAL A 177 6.61 8.49 35.10
CA VAL A 177 5.81 7.79 36.13
C VAL A 177 6.13 6.30 36.21
N ALA A 178 6.58 5.72 35.11
CA ALA A 178 7.06 4.35 35.04
C ALA A 178 8.05 4.19 33.90
N TYR A 179 8.88 3.15 33.95
CA TYR A 179 9.70 2.75 32.82
C TYR A 179 9.72 1.23 32.67
N TYR A 180 9.79 0.78 31.43
CA TYR A 180 9.96 -0.61 31.08
C TYR A 180 11.41 -0.85 30.67
N SER A 181 12.07 -1.82 31.31
CA SER A 181 13.41 -2.24 30.92
C SER A 181 13.32 -3.39 29.92
N GLY A 182 13.85 -3.17 28.71
CA GLY A 182 13.81 -4.17 27.63
C GLY A 182 14.67 -5.39 27.94
N ALA A 183 15.80 -5.19 28.62
CA ALA A 183 16.75 -6.27 28.93
C ALA A 183 16.22 -7.23 30.01
N SER A 184 15.56 -6.70 31.05
CA SER A 184 14.99 -7.52 32.12
C SER A 184 13.52 -7.90 31.91
N ASN A 185 12.85 -7.31 30.91
CA ASN A 185 11.41 -7.46 30.67
C ASN A 185 10.57 -7.09 31.91
N GLU A 186 10.97 -6.03 32.62
CA GLU A 186 10.31 -5.56 33.85
C GLU A 186 9.79 -4.13 33.69
N LEU A 187 8.54 -3.91 34.09
CA LEU A 187 7.98 -2.57 34.28
C LEU A 187 8.21 -2.10 35.72
N LYS A 188 8.91 -0.98 35.88
CA LYS A 188 9.23 -0.36 37.17
C LYS A 188 8.47 0.95 37.30
N LYS A 189 7.68 1.05 38.38
CA LYS A 189 6.93 2.27 38.71
C LYS A 189 7.86 3.25 39.44
N VAL A 190 7.86 4.50 39.01
CA VAL A 190 8.66 5.59 39.58
C VAL A 190 7.79 6.45 40.49
N THR A 191 6.63 6.90 40.00
CA THR A 191 5.67 7.72 40.75
C THR A 191 4.23 7.29 40.46
N ASP A 192 3.26 7.88 41.15
CA ASP A 192 1.84 7.63 40.93
C ASP A 192 1.33 8.25 39.61
N PHE A 193 0.32 7.60 39.04
CA PHE A 193 -0.35 8.03 37.82
C PHE A 193 -1.45 9.04 38.15
N HIS A 194 -1.58 10.08 37.33
CA HIS A 194 -2.64 11.07 37.47
C HIS A 194 -3.84 10.71 36.59
N TRP A 195 -4.91 10.20 37.20
CA TRP A 195 -6.14 9.85 36.49
C TRP A 195 -7.19 10.94 36.68
N ILE A 196 -7.80 11.41 35.59
CA ILE A 196 -8.88 12.41 35.64
C ILE A 196 -10.05 11.94 36.51
N GLY A 197 -10.47 10.67 36.35
CA GLY A 197 -11.54 10.05 37.15
C GLY A 197 -11.07 9.49 38.49
N GLY A 198 -9.84 9.78 38.94
CA GLY A 198 -9.22 9.23 40.16
C GLY A 198 -8.82 7.76 40.09
N LYS A 199 -9.22 7.04 39.03
CA LYS A 199 -8.88 5.63 38.79
C LYS A 199 -8.63 5.40 37.29
N PRO A 200 -7.85 4.37 36.92
CA PRO A 200 -7.67 4.01 35.52
C PRO A 200 -9.01 3.65 34.87
N PRO A 201 -9.23 4.07 33.60
CA PRO A 201 -10.34 3.59 32.78
C PRO A 201 -10.35 2.07 32.66
N ARG A 202 -11.51 1.50 32.32
CA ARG A 202 -11.61 0.06 32.05
C ARG A 202 -10.88 -0.28 30.75
N ASP A 203 -10.03 -1.29 30.84
CA ASP A 203 -9.28 -1.87 29.72
C ASP A 203 -10.17 -2.73 28.79
N SER A 204 -11.36 -3.12 29.26
CA SER A 204 -12.34 -3.88 28.48
C SER A 204 -13.78 -3.45 28.78
N PRO A 205 -14.70 -3.52 27.79
CA PRO A 205 -16.12 -3.32 28.01
C PRO A 205 -16.67 -4.29 29.04
N ILE A 206 -17.74 -3.91 29.76
CA ILE A 206 -18.40 -4.76 30.79
C ILE A 206 -18.75 -6.15 30.23
N CYS A 207 -19.18 -6.18 28.97
CA CYS A 207 -19.60 -7.38 28.26
C CYS A 207 -18.44 -8.19 27.65
N GLY A 208 -17.19 -7.73 27.73
CA GLY A 208 -16.09 -8.25 26.91
C GLY A 208 -16.24 -7.85 25.44
N TYR A 209 -15.17 -7.98 24.65
CA TYR A 209 -15.18 -7.62 23.22
C TYR A 209 -16.00 -8.57 22.35
N ASP A 210 -16.27 -9.78 22.84
CA ASP A 210 -17.03 -10.85 22.19
C ASP A 210 -18.42 -11.06 22.81
N ASN A 211 -18.88 -10.14 23.67
CA ASN A 211 -20.11 -10.25 24.46
C ASN A 211 -20.19 -11.47 25.40
N SER A 212 -19.11 -12.23 25.57
CA SER A 212 -19.08 -13.45 26.39
C SER A 212 -19.30 -13.18 27.89
N LYS A 213 -18.98 -11.96 28.34
CA LYS A 213 -19.06 -11.54 29.75
C LYS A 213 -20.28 -10.69 30.06
N CYS A 214 -21.20 -10.49 29.11
CA CYS A 214 -22.42 -9.76 29.39
C CYS A 214 -23.16 -10.43 30.56
N PRO A 215 -23.65 -9.66 31.56
CA PRO A 215 -24.54 -10.22 32.56
C PRO A 215 -25.73 -10.84 31.82
N LYS A 216 -25.92 -12.16 31.99
CA LYS A 216 -27.05 -12.88 31.38
C LYS A 216 -28.32 -12.17 31.84
N GLY A 217 -29.15 -11.75 30.88
CA GLY A 217 -30.41 -11.06 31.16
C GLY A 217 -31.25 -11.85 32.17
N TYR A 218 -32.17 -11.16 32.84
CA TYR A 218 -33.03 -11.81 33.82
C TYR A 218 -33.79 -12.98 33.15
N PRO A 219 -33.90 -14.13 33.82
CA PRO A 219 -34.56 -15.30 33.25
C PRO A 219 -36.02 -14.97 32.86
N LEU A 220 -36.53 -15.66 31.84
CA LEU A 220 -37.84 -15.40 31.20
C LEU A 220 -39.00 -15.20 32.19
N HIS A 221 -38.96 -15.88 33.34
CA HIS A 221 -39.98 -15.76 34.39
C HIS A 221 -40.07 -14.35 34.99
N VAL A 222 -38.98 -13.57 35.02
CA VAL A 222 -39.00 -12.18 35.52
C VAL A 222 -39.78 -11.28 34.56
N TYR A 223 -39.59 -11.46 33.25
CA TYR A 223 -40.39 -10.74 32.24
C TYR A 223 -41.85 -11.19 32.23
N LEU A 224 -42.11 -12.49 32.41
CA LEU A 224 -43.47 -13.02 32.55
C LEU A 224 -44.18 -12.49 33.80
N LEU A 225 -43.45 -12.37 34.93
CA LEU A 225 -43.98 -11.77 36.15
C LEU A 225 -44.33 -10.29 35.95
N ALA A 226 -43.44 -9.51 35.32
CA ALA A 226 -43.72 -8.11 35.00
C ALA A 226 -44.91 -7.94 34.04
N ALA A 227 -45.00 -8.78 32.99
CA ALA A 227 -46.11 -8.78 32.07
C ALA A 227 -47.43 -9.20 32.74
N SER A 228 -47.39 -10.19 33.64
CA SER A 228 -48.57 -10.61 34.41
C SER A 228 -49.04 -9.50 35.37
N ALA A 229 -48.11 -8.79 36.02
CA ALA A 229 -48.43 -7.65 36.87
C ALA A 229 -49.05 -6.51 36.04
N GLY A 230 -48.51 -6.22 34.86
CA GLY A 230 -49.08 -5.27 33.91
C GLY A 230 -50.48 -5.66 33.43
N LEU A 231 -50.70 -6.94 33.11
CA LEU A 231 -52.00 -7.47 32.69
C LEU A 231 -53.03 -7.40 33.83
N ILE A 232 -52.63 -7.75 35.06
CA ILE A 232 -53.49 -7.61 36.23
C ILE A 232 -53.87 -6.14 36.43
N LEU A 233 -52.90 -5.22 36.33
CA LEU A 233 -53.17 -3.79 36.44
C LEU A 233 -54.18 -3.34 35.36
N LEU A 234 -54.00 -3.78 34.12
CA LEU A 234 -54.87 -3.44 33.00
C LEU A 234 -56.28 -4.04 33.16
N LEU A 235 -56.39 -5.28 33.63
CA LEU A 235 -57.68 -5.92 33.95
C LEU A 235 -58.37 -5.24 35.13
N THR A 236 -57.64 -4.80 36.15
CA THR A 236 -58.24 -4.04 37.27
C THR A 236 -58.74 -2.67 36.81
N LEU A 237 -58.00 -1.99 35.93
CA LEU A 237 -58.43 -0.72 35.33
C LEU A 237 -59.66 -0.91 34.43
N LEU A 238 -59.69 -1.97 33.61
CA LEU A 238 -60.85 -2.32 32.81
C LEU A 238 -62.04 -2.71 33.68
N PHE A 239 -61.84 -3.48 34.75
CA PHE A 239 -62.89 -3.82 35.69
C PHE A 239 -63.46 -2.56 36.35
N VAL A 240 -62.62 -1.64 36.82
CA VAL A 240 -63.05 -0.36 37.39
C VAL A 240 -63.79 0.49 36.34
N PHE A 241 -63.34 0.49 35.09
CA PHE A 241 -63.99 1.18 33.98
C PHE A 241 -65.38 0.58 33.67
N PHE A 242 -65.49 -0.74 33.59
CA PHE A 242 -66.76 -1.44 33.40
C PHE A 242 -67.71 -1.31 34.60
N TRP A 243 -67.18 -1.34 35.83
CA TRP A 243 -67.98 -1.10 37.05
C TRP A 243 -68.51 0.34 37.13
N ARG A 244 -67.83 1.31 36.50
CA ARG A 244 -68.28 2.70 36.41
C ARG A 244 -69.23 2.96 35.24
N THR A 245 -69.17 2.17 34.16
CA THR A 245 -69.99 2.36 32.95
C THR A 245 -71.25 1.49 32.91
N VAL A 246 -71.38 0.47 33.79
CA VAL A 246 -72.61 -0.34 33.91
C VAL A 246 -73.57 0.28 34.96
N PRO A 247 -74.77 0.75 34.56
CA PRO A 247 -75.75 1.35 35.46
C PRO A 247 -76.37 0.31 36.42
N LYS A 248 -76.47 0.69 37.70
CA LYS A 248 -77.10 -0.09 38.78
C LYS A 248 -78.54 -0.47 38.40
N ARG A 249 -78.81 -1.77 38.22
CA ARG A 249 -80.18 -2.32 38.19
C ARG A 249 -80.39 -3.27 39.37
N ASP A 250 -81.19 -2.74 40.30
CA ASP A 250 -81.92 -3.32 41.43
C ASP A 250 -81.39 -4.55 42.19
N ARG A 251 -81.14 -4.31 43.48
CA ARG A 251 -81.14 -5.31 44.54
C ARG A 251 -82.58 -5.57 45.01
N SER A 252 -83.05 -6.80 44.86
CA SER A 252 -83.95 -7.48 45.82
C SER A 252 -83.86 -8.99 45.52
N SER A 253 -83.27 -9.79 46.41
CA SER A 253 -83.80 -10.33 47.68
C SER A 253 -84.25 -11.78 47.47
N SER A 254 -83.45 -12.72 47.96
CA SER A 254 -83.84 -14.04 48.51
C SER A 254 -82.56 -14.89 48.59
N SER A 255 -81.87 -14.92 49.74
CA SER A 255 -82.20 -15.72 50.92
C SER A 255 -81.46 -17.07 50.92
N GLY A 256 -80.66 -17.27 51.97
CA GLY A 256 -80.67 -18.54 52.68
C GLY A 256 -80.07 -19.77 51.98
N ALA A 257 -78.75 -19.79 51.80
CA ALA A 257 -77.99 -21.05 51.82
C ALA A 257 -76.68 -20.85 52.61
N THR A 258 -76.83 -20.33 53.82
CA THR A 258 -75.95 -20.62 54.95
C THR A 258 -75.75 -22.12 55.13
N ARG A 259 -74.57 -22.50 55.65
CA ARG A 259 -74.22 -23.81 56.23
C ARG A 259 -73.71 -24.91 55.28
N LYS A 260 -72.59 -24.69 54.56
CA LYS A 260 -71.70 -25.84 54.21
C LYS A 260 -70.19 -25.56 54.25
N ILE A 261 -69.73 -24.31 54.22
CA ILE A 261 -68.29 -24.04 54.01
C ILE A 261 -67.53 -23.70 55.30
N SER A 262 -68.24 -23.36 56.39
CA SER A 262 -67.66 -23.06 57.71
C SER A 262 -67.23 -24.31 58.52
N ALA A 263 -67.18 -25.51 57.93
CA ALA A 263 -66.85 -26.75 58.66
C ALA A 263 -65.81 -27.65 57.97
N MET A 264 -65.14 -27.17 56.91
CA MET A 264 -63.93 -27.82 56.37
C MET A 264 -62.64 -27.16 56.87
N ILE A 265 -62.75 -25.94 57.39
CA ILE A 265 -61.70 -25.22 58.11
C ILE A 265 -61.78 -25.67 59.58
N ASP A 266 -61.38 -26.91 59.88
CA ASP A 266 -61.01 -27.31 61.26
C ASP A 266 -60.38 -28.71 61.39
N ARG A 267 -59.71 -29.24 60.36
CA ARG A 267 -59.06 -30.57 60.52
C ARG A 267 -57.77 -30.87 59.79
N LYS A 268 -57.02 -29.87 59.32
CA LYS A 268 -55.66 -30.10 58.78
C LYS A 268 -54.61 -29.05 59.18
N PHE A 269 -54.82 -28.33 60.28
CA PHE A 269 -53.75 -27.67 61.01
C PHE A 269 -53.55 -28.40 62.34
N SER A 270 -52.53 -29.26 62.38
CA SER A 270 -51.76 -29.69 63.56
C SER A 270 -51.36 -31.15 63.43
N ILE A 271 -50.34 -31.44 62.61
CA ILE A 271 -49.41 -32.57 62.85
C ILE A 271 -48.05 -32.16 62.26
N PHE A 272 -47.11 -31.87 63.17
CA PHE A 272 -45.67 -32.11 63.06
C PHE A 272 -44.88 -31.39 61.94
N THR A 273 -44.11 -30.34 62.24
CA THR A 273 -42.78 -30.34 62.90
C THR A 273 -41.69 -31.21 62.24
N ARG A 274 -40.55 -30.56 61.95
CA ARG A 274 -39.18 -30.87 62.44
C ARG A 274 -38.12 -31.23 61.38
N LYS A 275 -37.03 -30.43 61.42
CA LYS A 275 -35.59 -30.76 61.29
C LYS A 275 -35.04 -31.44 60.03
N LYS A 276 -34.05 -30.74 59.46
CA LYS A 276 -32.62 -31.09 59.26
C LYS A 276 -32.23 -32.46 58.67
N SER A 277 -31.19 -32.33 57.84
CA SER A 277 -30.02 -33.19 57.58
C SER A 277 -30.06 -34.23 56.44
N SER A 278 -29.11 -34.00 55.52
CA SER A 278 -28.32 -34.91 54.67
C SER A 278 -27.96 -36.26 55.32
N PRO A 279 -27.52 -37.30 54.57
CA PRO A 279 -26.14 -37.33 54.06
C PRO A 279 -25.91 -38.00 52.68
N ASN A 280 -24.66 -37.80 52.25
CA ASN A 280 -23.86 -38.29 51.12
C ASN A 280 -23.88 -39.81 50.79
N GLN A 281 -23.20 -40.07 49.65
CA GLN A 281 -22.49 -41.28 49.18
C GLN A 281 -23.26 -42.10 48.14
N ASP A 282 -22.68 -42.60 47.04
CA ASP A 282 -21.31 -42.57 46.52
C ASP A 282 -21.33 -43.21 45.11
N LYS A 283 -20.26 -42.94 44.33
CA LYS A 283 -19.60 -43.85 43.36
C LYS A 283 -20.16 -44.09 41.93
N ASN A 284 -19.29 -43.65 41.01
CA ASN A 284 -18.62 -44.39 39.90
C ASN A 284 -19.36 -44.89 38.66
N GLY A 285 -18.75 -44.52 37.51
CA GLY A 285 -18.65 -45.29 36.25
C GLY A 285 -19.94 -45.31 35.42
N GLY A 286 -19.99 -44.91 34.16
CA GLY A 286 -19.01 -45.10 33.09
C GLY A 286 -19.71 -45.87 31.95
N ILE A 287 -19.44 -45.43 30.71
CA ILE A 287 -19.48 -46.25 29.48
C ILE A 287 -20.83 -46.37 28.72
N THR A 288 -20.86 -45.63 27.60
CA THR A 288 -21.34 -45.94 26.22
C THR A 288 -22.75 -46.47 25.95
N GLY A 289 -23.35 -45.90 24.88
CA GLY A 289 -23.74 -46.71 23.72
C GLY A 289 -25.22 -46.71 23.33
N ASN A 290 -25.49 -46.09 22.18
CA ASN A 290 -26.33 -46.55 21.05
C ASN A 290 -27.76 -47.08 21.28
N HIS A 291 -28.70 -46.51 20.52
CA HIS A 291 -29.47 -47.16 19.42
C HIS A 291 -30.64 -46.22 19.04
N ALA A 292 -30.72 -45.68 17.81
CA ALA A 292 -31.07 -46.29 16.52
C ALA A 292 -32.59 -46.23 16.18
N ASN A 293 -32.88 -45.45 15.13
CA ASN A 293 -33.76 -45.66 13.98
C ASN A 293 -35.22 -46.15 14.10
N ALA A 294 -36.13 -45.40 13.46
CA ALA A 294 -37.04 -45.80 12.36
C ALA A 294 -37.99 -44.59 12.05
N LEU A 295 -38.11 -43.97 10.86
CA LEU A 295 -38.48 -44.33 9.46
C LEU A 295 -39.95 -43.99 9.07
N LYS A 296 -40.11 -43.46 7.83
CA LYS A 296 -41.27 -43.25 6.91
C LYS A 296 -41.95 -41.86 6.87
N GLU A 297 -41.86 -41.08 5.75
CA GLU A 297 -42.56 -41.11 4.42
C GLU A 297 -44.01 -40.52 4.49
N ILE A 298 -44.57 -39.64 3.63
CA ILE A 298 -44.58 -39.44 2.14
C ILE A 298 -45.33 -38.10 1.74
N GLU A 299 -45.04 -37.56 0.53
CA GLU A 299 -45.82 -36.64 -0.41
C GLU A 299 -46.25 -35.20 0.00
N SER A 300 -46.45 -34.17 -0.87
CA SER A 300 -46.39 -33.89 -2.34
C SER A 300 -46.59 -32.35 -2.58
N GLY A 301 -46.30 -31.81 -3.80
CA GLY A 301 -46.79 -30.47 -4.23
C GLY A 301 -45.98 -29.74 -5.32
N GLU A 302 -46.60 -29.44 -6.46
CA GLU A 302 -46.04 -29.08 -7.79
C GLU A 302 -45.61 -27.61 -8.05
N CYS A 303 -44.86 -27.42 -9.14
CA CYS A 303 -44.43 -26.15 -9.75
C CYS A 303 -44.90 -26.05 -11.23
N SER A 304 -45.36 -24.87 -11.67
CA SER A 304 -45.32 -24.28 -13.04
C SER A 304 -46.10 -22.94 -13.05
N PRO A 305 -45.81 -21.91 -13.89
CA PRO A 305 -45.74 -22.04 -15.36
C PRO A 305 -44.77 -21.13 -16.19
N MET A 306 -44.51 -21.61 -17.41
CA MET A 306 -44.41 -21.00 -18.77
C MET A 306 -44.06 -19.52 -19.07
N ASN A 307 -43.12 -19.41 -20.01
CA ASN A 307 -43.07 -18.67 -21.31
C ASN A 307 -43.01 -17.13 -21.44
N GLU A 308 -41.81 -16.67 -21.84
CA GLU A 308 -41.44 -16.17 -23.20
C GLU A 308 -41.70 -14.69 -23.64
N VAL A 309 -40.67 -14.18 -24.35
CA VAL A 309 -40.62 -13.10 -25.37
C VAL A 309 -40.19 -11.66 -24.97
N GLN A 310 -38.95 -11.34 -25.39
CA GLN A 310 -38.35 -10.09 -25.95
C GLN A 310 -38.82 -8.70 -25.49
N PHE A 311 -37.86 -7.76 -25.30
CA PHE A 311 -37.59 -6.62 -26.22
C PHE A 311 -36.55 -5.58 -25.68
N ARG A 312 -35.74 -5.07 -26.62
CA ARG A 312 -35.15 -3.70 -26.76
C ARG A 312 -34.48 -2.95 -25.58
N LEU A 313 -33.25 -2.50 -25.84
CA LEU A 313 -32.70 -1.20 -25.40
C LEU A 313 -33.35 -0.07 -26.23
N PRO A 314 -33.63 1.15 -25.67
CA PRO A 314 -32.55 2.14 -25.46
C PRO A 314 -32.74 3.20 -24.33
N ASN A 315 -31.60 3.84 -23.98
CA ASN A 315 -31.40 5.21 -23.50
C ASN A 315 -31.97 5.74 -22.16
N ASP A 316 -31.02 6.06 -21.27
CA ASP A 316 -30.79 7.38 -20.66
C ASP A 316 -31.91 8.07 -19.84
N ARG A 317 -31.74 8.08 -18.50
CA ARG A 317 -31.61 9.26 -17.60
C ARG A 317 -32.23 9.06 -16.20
N ARG A 318 -31.50 9.61 -15.22
CA ARG A 318 -31.86 10.07 -13.85
C ARG A 318 -32.03 9.04 -12.72
N ILE A 319 -31.02 9.08 -11.85
CA ILE A 319 -31.07 9.42 -10.41
C ILE A 319 -32.36 9.08 -9.66
N SER A 320 -32.23 8.13 -8.73
CA SER A 320 -32.77 8.24 -7.37
C SER A 320 -31.92 7.40 -6.41
N SER A 321 -31.39 8.05 -5.37
CA SER A 321 -31.12 7.44 -4.06
C SER A 321 -32.45 7.46 -3.25
N PRO A 322 -32.60 6.87 -2.04
CA PRO A 322 -31.63 6.22 -1.14
C PRO A 322 -32.19 4.91 -0.50
N SER A 323 -31.62 4.49 0.65
CA SER A 323 -31.95 3.33 1.52
C SER A 323 -31.22 2.05 1.12
N GLY A 324 -30.65 1.25 2.03
CA GLY A 324 -30.68 1.19 3.47
C GLY A 324 -30.41 -0.28 3.82
N ASP A 325 -29.53 -0.52 4.79
CA ASP A 325 -29.29 -1.79 5.50
C ASP A 325 -29.13 -3.10 4.71
N SER A 326 -27.96 -3.73 4.90
CA SER A 326 -27.85 -4.99 5.66
C SER A 326 -26.41 -5.50 5.60
N GLY A 327 -25.99 -6.21 6.66
CA GLY A 327 -24.64 -6.73 6.77
C GLY A 327 -24.32 -7.81 5.74
N GLU A 328 -23.04 -8.16 5.67
CA GLU A 328 -22.56 -9.54 5.80
C GLU A 328 -21.14 -9.69 5.25
N PHE A 329 -20.42 -10.62 5.86
CA PHE A 329 -19.11 -11.10 5.46
C PHE A 329 -19.20 -12.08 4.25
N SER A 330 -20.15 -11.89 3.33
CA SER A 330 -20.53 -12.89 2.32
C SER A 330 -20.45 -12.46 0.84
N ASP A 331 -20.05 -11.22 0.49
CA ASP A 331 -20.00 -10.76 -0.91
C ASP A 331 -18.58 -10.48 -1.45
N PHE A 332 -17.73 -11.51 -1.44
CA PHE A 332 -16.46 -11.52 -2.18
C PHE A 332 -16.47 -12.57 -3.31
N PHE A 333 -17.51 -12.57 -4.14
CA PHE A 333 -17.53 -13.36 -5.37
C PHE A 333 -17.76 -12.49 -6.61
N LEU A 334 -16.83 -12.60 -7.57
CA LEU A 334 -16.71 -11.79 -8.79
C LEU A 334 -17.73 -12.20 -9.88
N HIS A 335 -19.01 -12.36 -9.52
CA HIS A 335 -20.03 -12.83 -10.46
C HIS A 335 -20.35 -11.85 -11.61
N SER A 336 -19.98 -10.57 -11.51
CA SER A 336 -20.38 -9.53 -12.48
C SER A 336 -19.47 -9.39 -13.72
N LEU A 337 -18.39 -10.17 -13.85
CA LEU A 337 -17.40 -10.02 -14.94
C LEU A 337 -17.72 -10.85 -16.21
N PHE A 338 -18.71 -11.74 -16.14
CA PHE A 338 -18.90 -12.82 -17.11
C PHE A 338 -19.69 -12.54 -18.40
N PRO A 339 -20.43 -11.42 -18.62
CA PRO A 339 -21.16 -11.23 -19.89
C PRO A 339 -20.27 -11.01 -21.14
N TYR A 340 -18.95 -10.83 -21.01
CA TYR A 340 -18.07 -10.40 -22.11
C TYR A 340 -16.97 -11.39 -22.52
N LEU A 341 -16.96 -12.62 -21.98
CA LEU A 341 -15.93 -13.61 -22.29
C LEU A 341 -16.27 -14.41 -23.55
N SER A 342 -15.85 -13.93 -24.72
CA SER A 342 -15.74 -14.74 -25.94
C SER A 342 -14.31 -15.25 -26.13
N GLY A 343 -14.16 -16.58 -26.20
CA GLY A 343 -13.19 -17.27 -27.05
C GLY A 343 -11.72 -17.39 -26.63
N GLY A 344 -11.15 -18.58 -26.89
CA GLY A 344 -9.83 -18.76 -27.51
C GLY A 344 -8.56 -18.56 -26.68
N SER A 345 -7.78 -19.62 -26.49
CA SER A 345 -6.38 -19.63 -26.07
C SER A 345 -5.47 -18.80 -27.00
N GLY A 346 -4.56 -18.01 -26.43
CA GLY A 346 -3.32 -17.58 -27.10
C GLY A 346 -3.43 -16.79 -28.41
N GLU A 347 -4.38 -15.87 -28.56
CA GLU A 347 -4.42 -14.96 -29.71
C GLU A 347 -4.34 -13.50 -29.27
N THR A 348 -3.35 -12.78 -29.82
CA THR A 348 -3.26 -11.32 -29.78
C THR A 348 -4.52 -10.73 -30.41
N ILE A 349 -5.43 -10.18 -29.61
CA ILE A 349 -6.66 -9.58 -30.12
C ILE A 349 -6.33 -8.17 -30.58
N ALA A 350 -6.26 -7.94 -31.89
CA ALA A 350 -6.19 -6.60 -32.45
C ALA A 350 -7.57 -5.93 -32.35
N GLN A 351 -7.73 -4.99 -31.41
CA GLN A 351 -8.81 -4.00 -31.45
C GLN A 351 -8.25 -2.66 -31.91
N ASN A 352 -9.03 -1.92 -32.71
CA ASN A 352 -8.66 -0.62 -33.26
C ASN A 352 -8.07 0.29 -32.17
N ASN A 353 -6.77 0.61 -32.32
CA ASN A 353 -5.89 1.47 -31.53
C ASN A 353 -5.02 0.87 -30.38
N GLY A 354 -4.81 -0.45 -30.31
CA GLY A 354 -3.73 -0.99 -29.47
C GLY A 354 -3.54 -2.51 -29.55
N GLN A 355 -2.30 -2.99 -29.40
CA GLN A 355 -2.00 -4.42 -29.28
C GLN A 355 -2.31 -4.90 -27.86
N ILE A 356 -3.20 -5.89 -27.72
CA ILE A 356 -3.54 -6.51 -26.44
C ILE A 356 -2.75 -7.82 -26.31
N TYR A 357 -1.93 -7.93 -25.26
CA TYR A 357 -0.99 -9.05 -25.06
C TYR A 357 -1.58 -10.22 -24.27
N THR A 358 -2.69 -10.02 -23.54
CA THR A 358 -3.34 -11.06 -22.74
C THR A 358 -4.83 -10.82 -22.61
N LYS A 359 -5.58 -11.79 -22.08
CA LYS A 359 -7.02 -11.61 -21.85
C LYS A 359 -7.26 -10.52 -20.81
N THR A 360 -8.10 -9.55 -21.16
CA THR A 360 -8.41 -8.40 -20.29
C THR A 360 -9.90 -8.33 -19.94
N ALA A 361 -10.22 -7.69 -18.82
CA ALA A 361 -11.58 -7.28 -18.47
C ALA A 361 -11.59 -5.93 -17.75
N PHE A 362 -12.77 -5.40 -17.45
CA PHE A 362 -12.92 -4.19 -16.64
C PHE A 362 -13.42 -4.54 -15.23
N TYR A 363 -12.62 -4.21 -14.21
CA TYR A 363 -13.02 -4.33 -12.81
C TYR A 363 -13.05 -2.94 -12.17
N LYS A 364 -14.22 -2.52 -11.66
CA LYS A 364 -14.46 -1.18 -11.08
C LYS A 364 -14.00 -0.03 -12.01
N GLY A 365 -14.19 -0.19 -13.32
CA GLY A 365 -13.81 0.79 -14.34
C GLY A 365 -12.32 0.79 -14.71
N ILE A 366 -11.51 -0.12 -14.15
CA ILE A 366 -10.09 -0.27 -14.46
C ILE A 366 -9.88 -1.53 -15.30
N MET A 367 -9.07 -1.41 -16.36
CA MET A 367 -8.68 -2.55 -17.19
C MET A 367 -7.71 -3.46 -16.40
N VAL A 368 -8.03 -4.74 -16.33
CA VAL A 368 -7.32 -5.77 -15.57
C VAL A 368 -6.96 -6.95 -16.48
N ALA A 369 -5.86 -7.63 -16.19
CA ALA A 369 -5.46 -8.86 -16.86
C ALA A 369 -6.08 -10.08 -16.17
N ILE A 370 -6.57 -11.04 -16.96
CA ILE A 370 -7.18 -12.30 -16.50
C ILE A 370 -6.28 -13.46 -16.93
N LYS A 371 -5.68 -14.14 -15.94
CA LYS A 371 -4.98 -15.42 -16.13
C LYS A 371 -5.92 -16.56 -15.73
N LYS A 372 -6.34 -17.40 -16.68
CA LYS A 372 -7.14 -18.59 -16.38
C LYS A 372 -6.27 -19.65 -15.70
N LEU A 373 -6.82 -20.34 -14.69
CA LEU A 373 -6.18 -21.45 -14.01
C LEU A 373 -6.69 -22.77 -14.61
N ASN A 374 -5.77 -23.67 -14.95
CA ASN A 374 -6.10 -25.00 -15.45
C ASN A 374 -6.18 -25.99 -14.28
N ILE A 375 -7.33 -26.02 -13.60
CA ILE A 375 -7.57 -26.90 -12.45
C ILE A 375 -8.45 -28.07 -12.92
N ASP A 376 -8.01 -29.30 -12.67
CA ASP A 376 -8.82 -30.48 -13.00
C ASP A 376 -10.08 -30.52 -12.13
N GLN A 377 -11.23 -30.33 -12.78
CA GLN A 377 -12.55 -30.33 -12.17
C GLN A 377 -12.90 -31.68 -11.53
N LYS A 378 -12.29 -32.80 -11.97
CA LYS A 378 -12.50 -34.13 -11.39
C LYS A 378 -11.79 -34.28 -10.04
N LYS A 379 -10.60 -33.68 -9.91
CA LYS A 379 -9.78 -33.72 -8.70
C LYS A 379 -10.21 -32.67 -7.68
N TYR A 380 -10.67 -31.51 -8.14
CA TYR A 380 -11.12 -30.39 -7.30
C TYR A 380 -12.53 -29.91 -7.72
N PRO A 381 -13.60 -30.63 -7.34
CA PRO A 381 -14.98 -30.23 -7.67
C PRO A 381 -15.40 -28.91 -7.00
N LYS A 382 -14.75 -28.55 -5.88
CA LYS A 382 -14.85 -27.26 -5.20
C LYS A 382 -13.46 -26.88 -4.68
N VAL A 383 -12.99 -25.66 -4.98
CA VAL A 383 -11.70 -25.16 -4.51
C VAL A 383 -11.87 -24.55 -3.12
N ASP A 384 -11.76 -25.37 -2.09
CA ASP A 384 -11.76 -24.90 -0.70
C ASP A 384 -10.32 -24.57 -0.27
N LEU A 385 -10.08 -23.28 -0.01
CA LEU A 385 -8.76 -22.79 0.39
C LEU A 385 -8.51 -22.99 1.89
N SER A 386 -7.32 -23.48 2.24
CA SER A 386 -6.85 -23.51 3.62
C SER A 386 -6.62 -22.09 4.17
N ARG A 387 -6.62 -21.95 5.50
CA ARG A 387 -6.28 -20.69 6.17
C ARG A 387 -4.90 -20.14 5.76
N ALA A 388 -3.94 -21.02 5.48
CA ALA A 388 -2.61 -20.62 5.01
C ALA A 388 -2.65 -19.98 3.62
N GLN A 389 -3.42 -20.58 2.68
CA GLN A 389 -3.60 -20.04 1.33
C GLN A 389 -4.41 -18.73 1.32
N LEU A 390 -5.42 -18.60 2.19
CA LEU A 390 -6.16 -17.34 2.36
C LEU A 390 -5.26 -16.22 2.92
N MET A 391 -4.35 -16.55 3.85
CA MET A 391 -3.35 -15.60 4.34
C MET A 391 -2.34 -15.21 3.27
N GLU A 392 -1.95 -16.14 2.39
CA GLU A 392 -1.10 -15.86 1.22
C GLU A 392 -1.81 -14.90 0.25
N LEU A 393 -3.07 -15.17 -0.11
CA LEU A 393 -3.88 -14.29 -0.97
C LEU A 393 -4.05 -12.89 -0.36
N LYS A 394 -4.27 -12.81 0.95
CA LYS A 394 -4.35 -11.53 1.66
C LYS A 394 -3.02 -10.78 1.59
N LYS A 395 -1.89 -11.46 1.86
CA LYS A 395 -0.56 -10.85 1.72
C LYS A 395 -0.32 -10.33 0.31
N MET A 396 -0.70 -11.10 -0.71
CA MET A 396 -0.58 -10.69 -2.12
C MET A 396 -1.44 -9.47 -2.44
N LYS A 397 -2.66 -9.40 -1.90
CA LYS A 397 -3.55 -8.24 -2.06
C LYS A 397 -3.04 -6.98 -1.35
N ASP A 398 -2.43 -7.15 -0.19
CA ASP A 398 -1.91 -6.05 0.63
C ASP A 398 -0.52 -5.58 0.15
N LEU A 399 0.17 -6.38 -0.68
CA LEU A 399 1.48 -6.05 -1.25
C LEU A 399 1.36 -4.98 -2.33
N GLN A 400 2.04 -3.86 -2.11
CA GLN A 400 2.17 -2.78 -3.09
C GLN A 400 3.65 -2.47 -3.28
N HIS A 401 4.14 -2.65 -4.51
CA HIS A 401 5.52 -2.37 -4.86
C HIS A 401 5.63 -2.10 -6.36
N ASP A 402 6.42 -1.09 -6.75
CA ASP A 402 6.50 -0.61 -8.13
C ASP A 402 6.96 -1.66 -9.15
N HIS A 403 7.68 -2.69 -8.67
CA HIS A 403 8.20 -3.76 -9.50
C HIS A 403 7.38 -5.06 -9.41
N ILE A 404 6.29 -5.11 -8.64
CA ILE A 404 5.45 -6.31 -8.53
C ILE A 404 4.09 -6.00 -9.12
N THR A 405 3.66 -6.80 -10.11
CA THR A 405 2.34 -6.67 -10.72
C THR A 405 1.26 -6.78 -9.64
N ARG A 406 0.47 -5.73 -9.49
CA ARG A 406 -0.52 -5.63 -8.41
C ARG A 406 -1.60 -6.70 -8.54
N PHE A 407 -1.67 -7.55 -7.53
CA PHE A 407 -2.73 -8.55 -7.40
C PHE A 407 -4.06 -7.88 -7.05
N THR A 408 -5.08 -8.08 -7.89
CA THR A 408 -6.41 -7.51 -7.68
C THR A 408 -7.36 -8.51 -7.01
N GLY A 409 -7.27 -9.79 -7.39
CA GLY A 409 -8.07 -10.86 -6.79
C GLY A 409 -7.97 -12.17 -7.57
N ALA A 410 -8.79 -13.15 -7.18
CA ALA A 410 -8.97 -14.41 -7.90
C ALA A 410 -10.45 -14.81 -7.87
N CYS A 411 -10.91 -15.47 -8.94
CA CYS A 411 -12.20 -16.16 -9.01
C CYS A 411 -11.92 -17.66 -8.89
N LEU A 412 -12.52 -18.31 -7.90
CA LEU A 412 -12.32 -19.74 -7.62
C LEU A 412 -13.61 -20.56 -7.82
N ASP A 413 -14.65 -19.92 -8.36
CA ASP A 413 -15.91 -20.57 -8.66
C ASP A 413 -15.82 -21.34 -9.98
N ALA A 414 -16.28 -22.59 -9.96
CA ALA A 414 -16.44 -23.37 -11.16
C ALA A 414 -17.50 -22.73 -12.07
N PRO A 415 -17.33 -22.72 -13.42
CA PRO A 415 -16.21 -23.27 -14.20
C PRO A 415 -15.13 -22.23 -14.56
N HIS A 416 -14.99 -21.15 -13.79
CA HIS A 416 -14.23 -19.97 -14.17
C HIS A 416 -13.12 -19.65 -13.17
N TRP A 417 -12.18 -20.58 -13.01
CA TRP A 417 -10.98 -20.37 -12.19
C TRP A 417 -10.04 -19.38 -12.88
N CYS A 418 -9.81 -18.22 -12.26
CA CYS A 418 -8.88 -17.23 -12.80
C CYS A 418 -8.26 -16.33 -11.73
N ILE A 419 -7.09 -15.80 -12.04
CA ILE A 419 -6.39 -14.76 -11.30
C ILE A 419 -6.58 -13.44 -12.04
N VAL A 420 -6.85 -12.38 -11.28
CA VAL A 420 -7.03 -11.01 -11.76
C VAL A 420 -5.89 -10.14 -11.24
N THR A 421 -5.13 -9.56 -12.18
CA THR A 421 -3.99 -8.68 -11.91
C THR A 421 -4.16 -7.37 -12.67
N GLU A 422 -3.35 -6.36 -12.35
CA GLU A 422 -3.30 -5.17 -13.20
C GLU A 422 -2.81 -5.51 -14.62
N TYR A 423 -3.33 -4.79 -15.61
CA TYR A 423 -2.92 -4.97 -17.00
C TYR A 423 -1.68 -4.13 -17.32
N CYS A 424 -0.63 -4.80 -17.80
CA CYS A 424 0.59 -4.15 -18.29
C CYS A 424 0.48 -3.91 -19.82
N PRO A 425 0.27 -2.67 -20.28
CA PRO A 425 -0.03 -2.39 -21.70
C PRO A 425 1.16 -2.57 -22.64
N LYS A 426 2.38 -2.74 -22.12
CA LYS A 426 3.61 -2.94 -22.89
C LYS A 426 4.02 -4.41 -23.04
N GLY A 427 3.21 -5.34 -22.53
CA GLY A 427 3.52 -6.77 -22.57
C GLY A 427 4.57 -7.20 -21.54
N SER A 428 5.09 -8.40 -21.75
CA SER A 428 6.11 -9.07 -20.93
C SER A 428 7.53 -8.81 -21.45
N LEU A 429 8.54 -9.26 -20.71
CA LEU A 429 9.92 -9.22 -21.17
C LEU A 429 10.12 -10.11 -22.42
N GLU A 430 9.43 -11.25 -22.52
CA GLU A 430 9.47 -12.13 -23.69
C GLU A 430 9.03 -11.36 -24.95
N ASP A 431 7.93 -10.58 -24.86
CA ASP A 431 7.42 -9.74 -25.97
C ASP A 431 8.44 -8.68 -26.44
N ILE A 432 9.24 -8.14 -25.51
CA ILE A 432 10.30 -7.15 -25.82
C ILE A 432 11.50 -7.85 -26.48
N LEU A 433 11.85 -9.05 -26.03
CA LEU A 433 13.00 -9.80 -26.53
C LEU A 433 12.75 -10.41 -27.91
N GLU A 434 11.52 -10.84 -28.20
CA GLU A 434 11.12 -11.37 -29.51
C GLU A 434 10.95 -10.26 -30.58
N ASN A 435 10.82 -9.01 -30.18
CA ASN A 435 10.66 -7.89 -31.12
C ASN A 435 12.00 -7.29 -31.56
N ASP A 436 12.46 -7.71 -32.75
CA ASP A 436 13.69 -7.24 -33.38
C ASP A 436 13.72 -5.72 -33.69
N GLN A 437 12.56 -5.05 -33.74
CA GLN A 437 12.50 -3.60 -33.98
C GLN A 437 12.90 -2.78 -32.76
N ILE A 438 12.80 -3.35 -31.56
CA ILE A 438 13.21 -2.69 -30.32
C ILE A 438 14.72 -2.88 -30.19
N LYS A 439 15.53 -1.82 -30.35
CA LYS A 439 16.97 -1.89 -30.07
C LYS A 439 17.22 -1.79 -28.56
N LEU A 440 17.71 -2.86 -27.94
CA LEU A 440 18.19 -2.83 -26.55
C LEU A 440 19.61 -2.28 -26.52
N ASP A 441 19.73 -1.00 -26.24
CA ASP A 441 21.01 -0.40 -25.87
C ASP A 441 21.45 -0.88 -24.47
N ASN A 442 22.71 -0.60 -24.13
CA ASN A 442 23.27 -1.04 -22.85
C ASN A 442 22.45 -0.50 -21.66
N MET A 443 22.00 0.77 -21.71
CA MET A 443 21.20 1.37 -20.65
C MET A 443 19.87 0.64 -20.42
N MET A 444 19.16 0.26 -21.48
CA MET A 444 17.93 -0.50 -21.40
C MET A 444 18.17 -1.93 -20.91
N LYS A 445 19.24 -2.60 -21.36
CA LYS A 445 19.65 -3.92 -20.84
C LYS A 445 19.87 -3.87 -19.33
N TYR A 446 20.60 -2.87 -18.82
CA TYR A 446 20.89 -2.76 -17.40
C TYR A 446 19.69 -2.35 -16.55
N SER A 447 18.80 -1.51 -17.08
CA SER A 447 17.52 -1.21 -16.42
C SER A 447 16.67 -2.48 -16.27
N LEU A 448 16.59 -3.30 -17.32
CA LEU A 448 15.89 -4.60 -17.25
C LEU A 448 16.54 -5.51 -16.21
N LEU A 449 17.87 -5.60 -16.16
CA LEU A 449 18.58 -6.39 -15.15
C LEU A 449 18.37 -5.91 -13.71
N HIS A 450 18.29 -4.60 -13.50
CA HIS A 450 17.98 -4.03 -12.18
C HIS A 450 16.59 -4.42 -11.70
N ASP A 451 15.61 -4.34 -12.61
CA ASP A 451 14.22 -4.64 -12.29
C ASP A 451 14.02 -6.16 -12.14
N LEU A 452 14.73 -6.99 -12.91
CA LEU A 452 14.75 -8.44 -12.76
C LEU A 452 15.30 -8.90 -11.39
N VAL A 453 16.38 -8.29 -10.88
CA VAL A 453 16.88 -8.62 -9.53
C VAL A 453 15.92 -8.21 -8.42
N LYS A 454 14.96 -7.32 -8.72
CA LYS A 454 13.88 -6.95 -7.80
C LYS A 454 12.65 -7.85 -7.93
N VAL A 455 12.60 -8.72 -8.93
CA VAL A 455 11.41 -9.49 -9.30
C VAL A 455 11.79 -10.89 -9.77
N THR A 456 11.62 -11.86 -8.87
CA THR A 456 11.38 -13.26 -9.24
C THR A 456 10.36 -13.83 -8.26
N ASP A 457 9.27 -14.37 -8.82
CA ASP A 457 8.17 -15.14 -8.20
C ASP A 457 7.90 -14.92 -6.71
N PHE A 458 7.17 -13.85 -6.39
CA PHE A 458 6.57 -13.72 -5.08
C PHE A 458 5.07 -14.06 -5.13
N GLY A 459 4.74 -15.26 -4.63
CA GLY A 459 3.42 -15.61 -4.10
C GLY A 459 2.44 -16.28 -5.07
N LEU A 460 1.41 -16.92 -4.48
CA LEU A 460 0.40 -17.81 -5.08
C LEU A 460 0.87 -19.25 -5.32
N HIS A 461 1.89 -19.71 -4.59
CA HIS A 461 2.44 -21.06 -4.72
C HIS A 461 1.37 -22.14 -4.45
N GLY A 462 0.47 -21.88 -3.49
CA GLY A 462 -0.62 -22.80 -3.19
C GLY A 462 -1.68 -22.93 -4.29
N LEU A 463 -1.83 -21.91 -5.15
CA LEU A 463 -2.75 -21.91 -6.29
C LEU A 463 -2.09 -22.44 -7.55
N HIS A 464 -0.84 -22.07 -7.80
CA HIS A 464 -0.06 -22.62 -8.92
C HIS A 464 0.26 -24.10 -8.75
N ALA A 465 0.38 -24.60 -7.51
CA ALA A 465 0.50 -26.04 -7.23
C ALA A 465 -0.76 -26.86 -7.59
N MET A 466 -1.91 -26.19 -7.74
CA MET A 466 -3.18 -26.82 -8.18
C MET A 466 -3.35 -26.83 -9.70
N GLU A 467 -2.49 -26.11 -10.45
CA GLU A 467 -2.50 -26.16 -11.90
C GLU A 467 -1.91 -27.49 -12.38
N GLU A 468 -2.67 -28.24 -13.18
CA GLU A 468 -2.13 -29.36 -13.94
C GLU A 468 -1.77 -28.86 -15.35
N ASN A 469 -0.48 -28.92 -15.66
CA ASN A 469 0.05 -28.70 -17.01
C ASN A 469 0.57 -30.06 -17.49
N THR A 470 -0.29 -30.95 -17.98
CA THR A 470 0.18 -32.23 -18.54
C THR A 470 0.61 -32.04 -19.99
N VAL A 471 1.48 -32.92 -20.50
CA VAL A 471 1.91 -32.92 -21.91
C VAL A 471 0.69 -33.01 -22.85
N ASP A 472 -0.36 -33.69 -22.42
CA ASP A 472 -1.60 -33.89 -23.18
C ASP A 472 -2.44 -32.61 -23.30
N ASP A 473 -2.32 -31.66 -22.36
CA ASP A 473 -3.15 -30.44 -22.31
C ASP A 473 -2.57 -29.27 -23.13
N ILE A 474 -1.24 -29.11 -23.14
CA ILE A 474 -0.55 -27.95 -23.73
C ILE A 474 0.40 -28.32 -24.87
N GLY A 475 0.58 -29.62 -25.13
CA GLY A 475 1.51 -30.14 -26.13
C GLY A 475 2.96 -30.23 -25.63
N GLU A 476 3.69 -31.22 -26.15
CA GLU A 476 5.06 -31.56 -25.75
C GLU A 476 6.01 -30.35 -25.84
N HIS A 477 5.97 -29.63 -26.95
CA HIS A 477 6.83 -28.48 -27.18
C HIS A 477 6.61 -27.37 -26.12
N ALA A 478 5.37 -26.98 -25.86
CA ALA A 478 5.07 -25.91 -24.90
C ALA A 478 5.35 -26.33 -23.45
N PHE A 479 5.12 -27.61 -23.14
CA PHE A 479 5.44 -28.18 -21.83
C PHE A 479 6.93 -28.07 -21.50
N TYR A 480 7.80 -28.52 -22.42
CA TYR A 480 9.25 -28.42 -22.21
C TYR A 480 9.78 -26.99 -22.40
N LYS A 481 9.14 -26.13 -23.23
CA LYS A 481 9.52 -24.70 -23.35
C LYS A 481 9.42 -23.99 -22.00
N LYS A 482 8.37 -24.24 -21.22
CA LYS A 482 8.19 -23.65 -19.87
C LYS A 482 9.29 -24.06 -18.87
N GLN A 483 10.02 -25.15 -19.13
CA GLN A 483 11.05 -25.68 -18.23
C GLN A 483 12.46 -25.18 -18.53
N LEU A 484 12.66 -24.39 -19.60
CA LEU A 484 14.00 -23.98 -20.06
C LEU A 484 14.76 -23.10 -19.05
N TRP A 485 14.05 -22.37 -18.19
CA TRP A 485 14.63 -21.57 -17.11
C TRP A 485 14.80 -22.36 -15.80
N THR A 486 14.33 -23.61 -15.74
CA THR A 486 14.35 -24.40 -14.50
C THR A 486 15.74 -25.00 -14.25
N ALA A 487 16.21 -24.89 -13.00
CA ALA A 487 17.51 -25.39 -12.58
C ALA A 487 17.63 -26.93 -12.68
N PRO A 488 18.81 -27.48 -13.02
CA PRO A 488 19.01 -28.91 -13.28
C PRO A 488 18.66 -29.79 -12.08
N GLU A 489 18.93 -29.35 -10.85
CA GLU A 489 18.57 -30.08 -9.63
C GLU A 489 17.05 -30.18 -9.41
N LEU A 490 16.29 -29.16 -9.82
CA LEU A 490 14.83 -29.17 -9.74
C LEU A 490 14.24 -30.06 -10.84
N LEU A 491 14.83 -30.05 -12.04
CA LEU A 491 14.44 -30.92 -13.15
C LEU A 491 14.72 -32.42 -12.89
N ARG A 492 15.75 -32.72 -12.08
CA ARG A 492 16.10 -34.08 -11.65
C ARG A 492 15.26 -34.56 -10.47
N ASN A 493 14.75 -33.65 -9.65
CA ASN A 493 13.94 -34.01 -8.49
C ASN A 493 12.55 -34.49 -8.97
N PRO A 494 12.11 -35.72 -8.62
CA PRO A 494 10.77 -36.19 -8.97
C PRO A 494 9.65 -35.43 -8.25
N ASN A 495 9.94 -34.80 -7.11
CA ASN A 495 9.00 -34.00 -6.32
C ASN A 495 9.64 -32.64 -5.94
N PRO A 496 9.81 -31.73 -6.91
CA PRO A 496 10.36 -30.41 -6.63
C PRO A 496 9.41 -29.61 -5.72
N PRO A 497 9.93 -28.77 -4.81
CA PRO A 497 9.09 -27.88 -4.02
C PRO A 497 8.23 -26.99 -4.94
N PRO A 498 6.91 -26.84 -4.70
CA PRO A 498 6.05 -26.00 -5.54
C PRO A 498 6.46 -24.52 -5.56
N MET A 499 7.20 -24.10 -4.53
CA MET A 499 7.75 -22.74 -4.37
C MET A 499 9.18 -22.60 -4.90
N GLY A 500 9.69 -23.61 -5.61
CA GLY A 500 11.07 -23.63 -6.08
C GLY A 500 12.08 -23.58 -4.93
N THR A 501 13.28 -23.10 -5.23
CA THR A 501 14.32 -22.83 -4.24
C THR A 501 15.03 -21.54 -4.60
N GLN A 502 15.56 -20.83 -3.59
CA GLN A 502 16.32 -19.60 -3.82
C GLN A 502 17.50 -19.79 -4.78
N LYS A 503 18.20 -20.94 -4.71
CA LYS A 503 19.30 -21.27 -5.63
C LYS A 503 18.81 -21.63 -7.03
N GLY A 504 17.58 -22.13 -7.16
CA GLY A 504 16.90 -22.30 -8.44
C GLY A 504 16.60 -20.96 -9.09
N ASP A 505 16.11 -19.97 -8.33
CA ASP A 505 15.84 -18.61 -8.85
C ASP A 505 17.11 -17.93 -9.37
N ILE A 506 18.25 -18.18 -8.71
CA ILE A 506 19.57 -17.68 -9.15
C ILE A 506 19.99 -18.28 -10.49
N TYR A 507 19.68 -19.55 -10.73
CA TYR A 507 19.89 -20.18 -12.04
C TYR A 507 18.98 -19.55 -13.10
N SER A 508 17.68 -19.41 -12.81
CA SER A 508 16.72 -18.77 -13.72
C SER A 508 17.16 -17.36 -14.11
N PHE A 509 17.66 -16.59 -13.14
CA PHE A 509 18.23 -15.26 -13.35
C PHE A 509 19.39 -15.28 -14.36
N ALA A 510 20.27 -16.28 -14.31
CA ALA A 510 21.40 -16.39 -15.23
C ALA A 510 20.95 -16.62 -16.69
N ILE A 511 19.91 -17.43 -16.89
CA ILE A 511 19.33 -17.69 -18.22
C ILE A 511 18.67 -16.43 -18.78
N ILE A 512 17.91 -15.69 -17.95
CA ILE A 512 17.30 -14.43 -18.37
C ILE A 512 18.37 -13.37 -18.67
N LEU A 513 19.43 -13.31 -17.85
CA LEU A 513 20.57 -12.43 -18.08
C LEU A 513 21.23 -12.72 -19.42
N HIS A 514 21.41 -13.99 -19.77
CA HIS A 514 21.91 -14.41 -21.08
C HIS A 514 20.98 -13.92 -22.23
N GLU A 515 19.68 -14.14 -22.10
CA GLU A 515 18.71 -13.70 -23.11
C GLU A 515 18.73 -12.19 -23.36
N VAL A 516 18.82 -11.40 -22.29
CA VAL A 516 18.89 -9.92 -22.38
C VAL A 516 20.19 -9.47 -23.07
N LEU A 517 21.30 -10.14 -22.81
CA LEU A 517 22.60 -9.76 -23.37
C LEU A 517 22.70 -10.03 -24.88
N TRP A 518 22.28 -11.22 -25.34
CA TRP A 518 22.48 -11.65 -26.73
C TRP A 518 21.23 -11.73 -27.61
N ARG A 519 20.02 -11.83 -27.04
CA ARG A 519 18.75 -11.90 -27.78
C ARG A 519 18.76 -12.97 -28.89
N LYS A 520 19.25 -14.16 -28.56
CA LYS A 520 19.28 -15.33 -29.47
C LYS A 520 18.36 -16.46 -29.01
N GLY A 521 17.33 -16.11 -28.25
CA GLY A 521 16.46 -17.05 -27.54
C GLY A 521 17.11 -17.61 -26.26
N VAL A 522 16.37 -18.51 -25.60
CA VAL A 522 16.65 -19.02 -24.24
C VAL A 522 17.89 -19.90 -24.16
N PHE A 523 18.09 -20.75 -25.17
CA PHE A 523 19.16 -21.77 -25.17
C PHE A 523 19.81 -21.90 -26.56
N PRO A 524 20.45 -20.84 -27.08
CA PRO A 524 21.10 -20.91 -28.39
C PRO A 524 22.25 -21.90 -28.37
N CYS A 525 22.36 -22.70 -29.43
CA CYS A 525 23.46 -23.63 -29.66
C CYS A 525 24.24 -23.20 -30.90
N LYS A 526 25.58 -23.36 -30.88
CA LYS A 526 26.46 -22.80 -31.92
C LYS A 526 26.12 -23.31 -33.33
N ASN A 527 25.69 -24.58 -33.45
CA ASN A 527 25.46 -25.26 -34.73
C ASN A 527 24.29 -26.28 -34.71
N GLU A 528 23.39 -26.23 -33.72
CA GLU A 528 22.29 -27.18 -33.58
C GLU A 528 20.98 -26.45 -33.29
N ASN A 529 19.89 -26.86 -33.93
CA ASN A 529 18.54 -26.44 -33.55
C ASN A 529 17.91 -27.57 -32.74
N LEU A 530 17.94 -27.43 -31.43
CA LEU A 530 17.40 -28.41 -30.50
C LEU A 530 15.96 -28.07 -30.15
N SER A 531 15.13 -29.10 -30.04
CA SER A 531 13.80 -28.96 -29.44
C SER A 531 13.91 -28.67 -27.93
N PRO A 532 12.89 -28.03 -27.32
CA PRO A 532 12.87 -27.82 -25.87
C PRO A 532 13.02 -29.13 -25.08
N TYR A 533 12.48 -30.24 -25.60
CA TYR A 533 12.65 -31.56 -25.01
C TYR A 533 14.13 -31.96 -24.92
N GLU A 534 14.85 -31.91 -26.04
CA GLU A 534 16.26 -32.30 -26.10
C GLU A 534 17.13 -31.41 -25.21
N ILE A 535 16.84 -30.11 -25.15
CA ILE A 535 17.51 -29.17 -24.25
C ILE A 535 17.32 -29.60 -22.80
N VAL A 536 16.08 -29.81 -22.36
CA VAL A 536 15.78 -30.23 -20.98
C VAL A 536 16.45 -31.56 -20.64
N GLN A 537 16.47 -32.54 -21.55
CA GLN A 537 17.16 -33.80 -21.31
C GLN A 537 18.67 -33.64 -21.15
N ARG A 538 19.30 -32.77 -21.94
CA ARG A 538 20.75 -32.50 -21.84
C ARG A 538 21.09 -31.73 -20.55
N VAL A 539 20.26 -30.76 -20.14
CA VAL A 539 20.42 -30.06 -18.86
C VAL A 539 20.24 -31.00 -17.67
N LYS A 540 19.33 -31.97 -17.75
CA LYS A 540 19.12 -32.97 -16.68
C LYS A 540 20.30 -33.92 -16.51
N LYS A 541 21.03 -34.23 -17.58
CA LYS A 541 22.09 -35.24 -17.58
C LYS A 541 23.26 -34.79 -16.69
N THR A 542 23.56 -35.58 -15.66
CA THR A 542 24.76 -35.41 -14.85
C THR A 542 26.01 -35.82 -15.65
N VAL A 543 27.03 -34.98 -15.62
CA VAL A 543 28.32 -35.21 -16.28
C VAL A 543 29.45 -35.28 -15.24
N ALA A 544 30.49 -36.06 -15.52
CA ALA A 544 31.62 -36.23 -14.61
C ALA A 544 32.66 -35.11 -14.73
N ASN A 545 32.77 -34.51 -15.91
CA ASN A 545 33.65 -33.37 -16.18
C ASN A 545 32.84 -32.06 -16.15
N PRO A 546 33.26 -31.04 -15.37
CA PRO A 546 32.60 -29.73 -15.36
C PRO A 546 32.50 -29.06 -16.75
N ASP A 547 33.45 -29.31 -17.64
CA ASP A 547 33.45 -28.72 -18.99
C ASP A 547 32.39 -29.32 -19.93
N ASP A 548 31.86 -30.50 -19.59
CA ASP A 548 30.82 -31.19 -20.36
C ASP A 548 29.39 -30.75 -19.95
N VAL A 549 29.28 -29.84 -18.98
CA VAL A 549 28.00 -29.35 -18.46
C VAL A 549 27.30 -28.52 -19.53
N PHE A 550 26.06 -28.92 -19.87
CA PHE A 550 25.32 -28.25 -20.94
C PHE A 550 24.75 -26.90 -20.48
N ARG A 551 25.16 -25.82 -21.14
CA ARG A 551 24.74 -24.42 -20.89
C ARG A 551 24.51 -23.68 -22.22
N PRO A 552 23.75 -22.56 -22.21
CA PRO A 552 23.57 -21.72 -23.38
C PRO A 552 24.89 -21.27 -24.01
N TYR A 553 24.96 -21.22 -25.34
CA TYR A 553 26.15 -20.76 -26.03
C TYR A 553 26.44 -19.29 -25.72
N VAL A 554 27.68 -19.01 -25.32
CA VAL A 554 28.20 -17.65 -25.08
C VAL A 554 29.15 -17.29 -26.21
N PRO A 555 28.81 -16.32 -27.09
CA PRO A 555 29.73 -15.82 -28.11
C PRO A 555 30.97 -15.17 -27.51
N ASP A 556 32.13 -15.33 -28.15
CA ASP A 556 33.41 -14.71 -27.74
C ASP A 556 33.42 -13.17 -27.90
N SER A 557 32.37 -12.59 -28.49
CA SER A 557 32.28 -11.19 -28.94
C SER A 557 31.44 -10.30 -28.02
N LEU A 558 31.83 -10.16 -26.76
CA LEU A 558 31.59 -8.90 -26.05
C LEU A 558 32.91 -8.14 -26.15
N ASP A 559 32.88 -6.86 -26.51
CA ASP A 559 34.08 -6.03 -26.67
C ASP A 559 35.02 -6.28 -25.49
N ALA A 560 36.18 -6.89 -25.76
CA ALA A 560 37.08 -7.43 -24.75
C ALA A 560 37.68 -6.36 -23.83
N ASP A 561 37.50 -5.08 -24.18
CA ASP A 561 37.99 -3.90 -23.48
C ASP A 561 37.00 -3.33 -22.44
N ASP A 562 35.80 -3.92 -22.27
CA ASP A 562 34.80 -3.44 -21.29
C ASP A 562 34.75 -4.32 -20.03
N GLU A 563 35.39 -3.85 -18.94
CA GLU A 563 35.44 -4.52 -17.62
C GLU A 563 34.04 -4.84 -17.04
N ILE A 564 33.01 -4.07 -17.43
CA ILE A 564 31.62 -4.26 -16.96
C ILE A 564 31.02 -5.50 -17.60
N ASN A 565 31.25 -5.71 -18.90
CA ASN A 565 30.79 -6.90 -19.62
C ASN A 565 31.47 -8.17 -19.08
N GLN A 566 32.76 -8.10 -18.74
CA GLN A 566 33.46 -9.22 -18.10
C GLN A 566 32.89 -9.56 -16.71
N SER A 567 32.57 -8.54 -15.91
CA SER A 567 31.97 -8.74 -14.59
C SER A 567 30.57 -9.36 -14.67
N LEU A 568 29.78 -9.01 -15.69
CA LEU A 568 28.47 -9.61 -15.96
C LEU A 568 28.56 -11.05 -16.47
N LEU A 569 29.52 -11.31 -17.35
CA LEU A 569 29.81 -12.66 -17.83
C LEU A 569 30.18 -13.60 -16.68
N GLU A 570 31.02 -13.13 -15.77
CA GLU A 570 31.41 -13.90 -14.59
C GLU A 570 30.21 -14.11 -13.65
N LEU A 571 29.43 -13.07 -13.37
CA LEU A 571 28.22 -13.18 -12.56
C LEU A 571 27.24 -14.20 -13.14
N MET A 572 27.02 -14.16 -14.46
CA MET A 572 26.17 -15.11 -15.17
C MET A 572 26.71 -16.54 -15.04
N ARG A 573 28.02 -16.73 -15.26
CA ARG A 573 28.69 -18.03 -15.17
C ARG A 573 28.62 -18.65 -13.78
N CYS A 574 28.81 -17.85 -12.73
CA CYS A 574 28.63 -18.34 -11.36
C CYS A 574 27.15 -18.64 -11.04
N SER A 575 26.22 -17.87 -11.61
CA SER A 575 24.78 -17.99 -11.28
C SER A 575 24.13 -19.25 -11.86
N TRP A 576 24.64 -19.80 -12.96
CA TRP A 576 24.16 -21.08 -13.51
C TRP A 576 25.05 -22.30 -13.20
N ALA A 577 25.84 -22.25 -12.13
CA ALA A 577 26.69 -23.37 -11.72
C ALA A 577 25.88 -24.68 -11.54
N GLU A 578 26.48 -25.82 -11.86
CA GLU A 578 25.83 -27.14 -11.77
C GLU A 578 25.46 -27.48 -10.32
N ASP A 579 26.36 -27.24 -9.36
CA ASP A 579 26.07 -27.34 -7.93
C ASP A 579 25.36 -26.07 -7.44
N PRO A 580 24.17 -26.17 -6.82
CA PRO A 580 23.49 -25.04 -6.19
C PRO A 580 24.31 -24.28 -5.13
N HIS A 581 25.27 -24.94 -4.46
CA HIS A 581 26.10 -24.31 -3.42
C HIS A 581 27.14 -23.35 -3.99
N ASP A 582 27.61 -23.60 -5.21
CA ASP A 582 28.59 -22.75 -5.90
C ASP A 582 27.96 -21.47 -6.46
N ARG A 583 26.63 -21.43 -6.53
CA ARG A 583 25.88 -20.25 -6.99
C ARG A 583 25.93 -19.13 -5.94
N PRO A 584 26.12 -17.86 -6.34
CA PRO A 584 26.18 -16.73 -5.42
C PRO A 584 24.86 -16.54 -4.67
N ASP A 585 24.89 -15.89 -3.50
CA ASP A 585 23.64 -15.53 -2.80
C ASP A 585 22.95 -14.35 -3.46
N ILE A 586 21.63 -14.24 -3.27
CA ILE A 586 20.84 -13.12 -3.81
C ILE A 586 21.38 -11.76 -3.33
N SER A 587 21.97 -11.70 -2.13
CA SER A 587 22.61 -10.48 -1.63
C SER A 587 23.84 -10.08 -2.44
N MET A 588 24.62 -11.08 -2.89
CA MET A 588 25.78 -10.89 -3.76
C MET A 588 25.35 -10.49 -5.17
N ILE A 589 24.34 -11.13 -5.75
CA ILE A 589 23.77 -10.74 -7.05
C ILE A 589 23.24 -9.31 -6.97
N ARG A 590 22.46 -8.99 -5.94
CA ARG A 590 21.94 -7.65 -5.71
C ARG A 590 23.06 -6.64 -5.46
N LYS A 591 24.18 -7.03 -4.87
CA LYS A 591 25.36 -6.15 -4.71
C LYS A 591 26.11 -6.01 -6.03
N ALA A 592 26.28 -7.08 -6.81
CA ALA A 592 26.93 -7.09 -8.11
C ALA A 592 26.13 -6.27 -9.11
N VAL A 593 24.82 -6.49 -9.26
CA VAL A 593 23.93 -5.69 -10.11
C VAL A 593 23.80 -4.26 -9.61
N ARG A 594 23.78 -4.00 -8.29
CA ARG A 594 23.90 -2.62 -7.78
C ARG A 594 25.28 -2.02 -8.04
N MET A 595 26.34 -2.81 -8.03
CA MET A 595 27.69 -2.34 -8.36
C MET A 595 27.77 -2.07 -9.85
N LEU A 596 27.26 -2.93 -10.73
CA LEU A 596 27.17 -2.71 -12.17
C LEU A 596 26.31 -1.49 -12.49
N ASN A 597 25.13 -1.35 -11.88
CA ASN A 597 24.35 -0.12 -11.96
C ASN A 597 25.10 1.06 -11.40
N LYS A 598 25.82 0.90 -10.29
CA LYS A 598 26.71 1.95 -9.79
C LYS A 598 27.80 2.23 -10.80
N TRP A 599 28.46 1.27 -11.45
CA TRP A 599 29.52 1.37 -12.46
C TRP A 599 29.00 1.89 -13.80
N LEU A 600 27.69 1.84 -14.04
CA LEU A 600 27.00 2.52 -15.15
C LEU A 600 26.61 3.95 -14.77
N ILE A 601 26.24 4.16 -13.51
CA ILE A 601 26.10 5.47 -12.87
C ILE A 601 27.50 6.09 -12.58
N SER A 602 28.57 5.31 -12.63
CA SER A 602 29.94 5.66 -12.21
C SER A 602 31.03 5.31 -13.24
N GLY A 603 30.67 4.93 -14.46
CA GLY A 603 31.63 4.74 -15.56
C GLY A 603 32.30 6.06 -15.95
N ARG A 604 31.65 7.16 -15.60
CA ARG A 604 32.23 8.33 -14.92
C ARG A 604 31.24 8.61 -13.79
N ALA A 605 31.62 9.33 -12.72
CA ALA A 605 30.58 10.18 -12.10
C ALA A 605 29.79 10.80 -13.27
N VAL A 606 28.45 10.95 -13.21
CA VAL A 606 27.86 12.00 -14.03
C VAL A 606 28.45 13.27 -13.45
N GLN A 607 29.67 13.57 -13.91
CA GLN A 607 30.47 14.69 -13.53
C GLN A 607 29.60 15.79 -14.04
N ALA A 608 28.98 16.47 -13.09
CA ALA A 608 27.83 17.30 -13.34
C ALA A 608 28.14 18.13 -14.59
N GLU A 609 27.46 17.80 -15.69
CA GLU A 609 27.90 18.25 -17.00
C GLU A 609 27.40 19.68 -17.13
N SER A 610 28.34 20.59 -17.36
CA SER A 610 28.00 21.99 -17.61
C SER A 610 27.54 22.12 -19.05
N TYR A 611 26.28 22.48 -19.24
CA TYR A 611 25.71 22.88 -20.51
C TYR A 611 25.69 24.40 -20.55
N ASP A 612 26.33 25.00 -21.56
CA ASP A 612 26.49 26.45 -21.63
C ASP A 612 25.16 27.15 -21.94
N SER A 613 24.27 26.48 -22.69
CA SER A 613 22.96 27.01 -23.04
C SER A 613 21.97 25.87 -23.24
N VAL A 614 20.90 25.89 -22.44
CA VAL A 614 19.70 25.05 -22.59
C VAL A 614 18.47 25.94 -22.54
N THR A 615 17.32 25.44 -23.00
CA THR A 615 16.03 26.11 -22.74
C THR A 615 15.17 25.23 -21.87
N ILE A 616 14.71 25.79 -20.75
CA ILE A 616 13.83 25.10 -19.81
C ILE A 616 12.42 25.67 -19.96
N TYR A 617 11.46 24.76 -20.06
CA TYR A 617 10.03 24.98 -19.97
C TYR A 617 9.55 24.63 -18.56
N PHE A 618 8.76 25.52 -17.98
CA PHE A 618 7.93 25.24 -16.81
C PHE A 618 6.48 25.56 -17.14
N SER A 619 5.58 24.69 -16.69
CA SER A 619 4.16 25.03 -16.63
C SER A 619 3.52 24.65 -15.31
N ASP A 620 2.52 25.43 -14.94
CA ASP A 620 1.65 25.22 -13.78
C ASP A 620 0.18 25.20 -14.22
N ILE A 621 -0.66 24.52 -13.44
CA ILE A 621 -2.12 24.50 -13.64
C ILE A 621 -2.73 25.63 -12.81
N VAL A 622 -3.25 26.66 -13.49
CA VAL A 622 -3.83 27.82 -12.81
C VAL A 622 -5.06 27.41 -12.01
N GLY A 623 -5.01 27.61 -10.70
CA GLY A 623 -6.10 27.29 -9.78
C GLY A 623 -6.14 25.82 -9.34
N PHE A 624 -5.06 25.05 -9.54
CA PHE A 624 -5.00 23.65 -9.15
C PHE A 624 -5.30 23.40 -7.66
N THR A 625 -4.85 24.27 -6.75
CA THR A 625 -5.18 24.15 -5.31
C THR A 625 -6.69 24.21 -5.07
N ALA A 626 -7.40 25.11 -5.75
CA ALA A 626 -8.85 25.20 -5.65
C ALA A 626 -9.52 23.97 -6.28
N LEU A 627 -9.05 23.54 -7.46
CA LEU A 627 -9.55 22.35 -8.16
C LEU A 627 -9.38 21.09 -7.31
N SER A 628 -8.19 20.88 -6.74
CA SER A 628 -7.88 19.71 -5.90
C SER A 628 -8.65 19.73 -4.58
N SER A 629 -8.92 20.89 -3.98
CA SER A 629 -9.74 21.00 -2.77
C SER A 629 -11.21 20.61 -3.00
N GLN A 630 -11.72 20.77 -4.23
CA GLN A 630 -13.10 20.49 -4.61
C GLN A 630 -13.28 19.10 -5.27
N SER A 631 -12.20 18.37 -5.50
CA SER A 631 -12.20 17.06 -6.15
C SER A 631 -11.74 15.98 -5.20
N THR A 632 -12.25 14.76 -5.36
CA THR A 632 -11.75 13.62 -4.59
C THR A 632 -10.31 13.29 -5.00
N PRO A 633 -9.46 12.73 -4.11
CA PRO A 633 -8.08 12.37 -4.44
C PRO A 633 -7.97 11.48 -5.69
N LEU A 634 -8.91 10.54 -5.86
CA LEU A 634 -8.94 9.68 -7.05
C LEU A 634 -9.23 10.47 -8.33
N GLN A 635 -10.14 11.44 -8.29
CA GLN A 635 -10.43 12.31 -9.45
C GLN A 635 -9.24 13.21 -9.80
N VAL A 636 -8.49 13.69 -8.81
CA VAL A 636 -7.27 14.48 -9.02
C VAL A 636 -6.20 13.63 -9.69
N VAL A 637 -5.97 12.39 -9.22
CA VAL A 637 -5.02 11.46 -9.85
C VAL A 637 -5.42 11.13 -11.29
N THR A 638 -6.70 10.84 -11.55
CA THR A 638 -7.18 10.57 -12.91
C THR A 638 -7.01 11.79 -13.82
N LEU A 639 -7.29 13.01 -13.34
CA LEU A 639 -7.08 14.24 -14.10
C LEU A 639 -5.60 14.43 -14.45
N LEU A 640 -4.70 14.32 -13.47
CA LEU A 640 -3.26 14.47 -13.71
C LEU A 640 -2.76 13.41 -14.69
N ASN A 641 -3.20 12.16 -14.55
CA ASN A 641 -2.83 11.09 -15.46
C ASN A 641 -3.33 11.33 -16.90
N ASP A 642 -4.60 11.73 -17.07
CA ASP A 642 -5.15 12.08 -18.39
C ASP A 642 -4.39 13.25 -19.03
N LEU A 643 -4.05 14.26 -18.22
CA LEU A 643 -3.31 15.43 -18.67
C LEU A 643 -1.89 15.08 -19.10
N TYR A 644 -1.16 14.32 -18.28
CA TYR A 644 0.21 13.93 -18.58
C TYR A 644 0.28 12.97 -19.76
N LEU A 645 -0.66 12.03 -19.90
CA LEU A 645 -0.74 11.20 -21.12
C LEU A 645 -0.97 12.05 -22.38
N ALA A 646 -1.80 13.10 -22.28
CA ALA A 646 -2.02 14.02 -23.40
C ALA A 646 -0.78 14.86 -23.72
N PHE A 647 0.02 15.23 -22.71
CA PHE A 647 1.26 15.99 -22.89
C PHE A 647 2.39 15.13 -23.41
N ASP A 648 2.55 13.91 -22.89
CA ASP A 648 3.58 12.96 -23.31
C ASP A 648 3.48 12.68 -24.81
N GLY A 649 2.26 12.46 -25.32
CA GLY A 649 2.04 12.30 -26.76
C GLY A 649 2.35 13.54 -27.63
N VAL A 650 2.40 14.74 -27.04
CA VAL A 650 2.89 15.95 -27.73
C VAL A 650 4.40 16.04 -27.65
N VAL A 651 4.96 15.81 -26.46
CA VAL A 651 6.39 15.89 -26.12
C VAL A 651 7.22 14.93 -26.98
N ASP A 652 6.72 13.72 -27.23
CA ASP A 652 7.41 12.70 -28.05
C ASP A 652 7.73 13.16 -29.49
N ASN A 653 7.03 14.18 -30.00
CA ASN A 653 7.27 14.73 -31.34
C ASN A 653 8.41 15.77 -31.40
N PHE A 654 8.94 16.19 -30.26
CA PHE A 654 10.00 17.20 -30.15
C PHE A 654 11.25 16.57 -29.53
N LYS A 655 12.47 17.04 -29.87
CA LYS A 655 13.67 16.54 -29.17
C LYS A 655 13.91 17.34 -27.89
N VAL A 656 13.15 16.96 -26.89
CA VAL A 656 13.15 17.55 -25.56
C VAL A 656 13.22 16.41 -24.54
N TYR A 657 13.71 16.72 -23.36
CA TYR A 657 13.83 15.80 -22.25
C TYR A 657 12.87 16.21 -21.14
N LYS A 658 11.99 15.29 -20.74
CA LYS A 658 11.06 15.47 -19.62
C LYS A 658 11.82 15.25 -18.31
N VAL A 659 11.78 16.24 -17.42
CA VAL A 659 12.41 16.17 -16.10
C VAL A 659 11.34 15.73 -15.10
N GLU A 660 11.66 14.78 -14.23
CA GLU A 660 10.74 14.36 -13.16
C GLU A 660 10.49 15.51 -12.18
N THR A 661 9.24 15.94 -12.05
CA THR A 661 8.82 17.03 -11.17
C THR A 661 8.02 16.55 -9.97
N ILE A 662 7.76 17.48 -9.03
CA ILE A 662 6.92 17.27 -7.84
C ILE A 662 5.64 18.09 -8.03
N GLY A 663 4.47 17.46 -7.90
CA GLY A 663 3.18 18.15 -7.87
C GLY A 663 2.54 18.36 -9.25
N ASP A 664 1.94 19.53 -9.45
CA ASP A 664 1.22 20.01 -10.64
C ASP A 664 2.12 20.73 -11.67
N ALA A 665 3.37 21.00 -11.31
CA ALA A 665 4.34 21.60 -12.20
C ALA A 665 4.85 20.59 -13.25
N TYR A 666 4.89 20.98 -14.52
CA TYR A 666 5.44 20.18 -15.62
C TYR A 666 6.73 20.83 -16.14
N MET A 667 7.85 20.10 -16.09
CA MET A 667 9.18 20.61 -16.48
C MET A 667 9.75 19.82 -17.64
N VAL A 668 10.20 20.54 -18.65
CA VAL A 668 10.81 19.97 -19.85
C VAL A 668 12.01 20.82 -20.23
N VAL A 669 13.05 20.21 -20.77
CA VAL A 669 14.27 20.92 -21.19
C VAL A 669 14.70 20.47 -22.57
N SER A 670 15.31 21.36 -23.34
CA SER A 670 16.01 21.03 -24.58
C SER A 670 17.42 21.59 -24.55
N GLY A 671 18.36 20.96 -25.26
CA GLY A 671 19.80 21.24 -25.12
C GLY A 671 20.53 20.25 -24.20
N LEU A 672 19.79 19.31 -23.60
CA LEU A 672 20.32 18.18 -22.83
C LEU A 672 19.36 16.97 -22.89
N PRO A 673 19.83 15.73 -22.64
CA PRO A 673 21.24 15.36 -22.46
C PRO A 673 22.09 15.56 -23.73
N GLU A 674 21.45 15.59 -24.89
CA GLU A 674 22.08 15.92 -26.18
C GLU A 674 22.18 17.44 -26.38
N ARG A 675 23.40 17.91 -26.62
CA ARG A 675 23.67 19.32 -26.96
C ARG A 675 23.13 19.64 -28.34
N ARG A 676 22.42 20.76 -28.46
CA ARG A 676 21.84 21.21 -29.73
C ARG A 676 21.64 22.71 -29.74
N GLU A 677 21.71 23.32 -30.93
CA GLU A 677 21.57 24.78 -31.09
C GLU A 677 20.11 25.24 -31.18
N ASP A 678 19.21 24.39 -31.68
CA ASP A 678 17.78 24.71 -31.85
C ASP A 678 16.95 24.43 -30.58
N HIS A 679 17.61 24.33 -29.42
CA HIS A 679 16.99 24.02 -28.13
C HIS A 679 15.81 24.95 -27.78
N ALA A 680 15.96 26.26 -28.02
CA ALA A 680 14.91 27.24 -27.76
C ALA A 680 13.72 27.07 -28.70
N SER A 681 13.98 26.83 -30.00
CA SER A 681 12.95 26.65 -31.01
C SER A 681 12.07 25.44 -30.72
N GLN A 682 12.67 24.35 -30.24
CA GLN A 682 11.98 23.10 -29.90
C GLN A 682 11.03 23.29 -28.72
N ILE A 683 11.49 23.96 -27.66
CA ILE A 683 10.66 24.30 -26.51
C ILE A 683 9.54 25.28 -26.89
N ALA A 684 9.83 26.28 -27.73
CA ALA A 684 8.83 27.25 -28.18
C ALA A 684 7.72 26.61 -29.03
N GLN A 685 8.06 25.73 -29.96
CA GLN A 685 7.09 25.00 -30.79
C GLN A 685 6.29 23.98 -29.95
N MET A 686 6.94 23.26 -29.04
CA MET A 686 6.28 22.37 -28.09
C MET A 686 5.27 23.13 -27.23
N SER A 687 5.65 24.32 -26.73
CA SER A 687 4.76 25.16 -25.91
C SER A 687 3.48 25.56 -26.66
N LEU A 688 3.60 25.90 -27.95
CA LEU A 688 2.45 26.19 -28.81
C LEU A 688 1.57 24.95 -29.00
N ALA A 689 2.17 23.78 -29.27
CA ALA A 689 1.45 22.53 -29.44
C ALA A 689 0.70 22.10 -28.17
N LEU A 690 1.31 22.27 -26.99
CA LEU A 690 0.68 22.00 -25.70
C LEU A 690 -0.56 22.89 -25.47
N LEU A 691 -0.49 24.19 -25.78
CA LEU A 691 -1.67 25.06 -25.67
C LEU A 691 -2.81 24.63 -26.61
N HIS A 692 -2.51 24.20 -27.83
CA HIS A 692 -3.52 23.63 -28.74
C HIS A 692 -4.15 22.36 -28.18
N LYS A 693 -3.34 21.50 -27.55
CA LYS A 693 -3.83 20.27 -26.92
C LYS A 693 -4.74 20.57 -25.73
N VAL A 694 -4.38 21.56 -24.91
CA VAL A 694 -5.14 22.00 -23.73
C VAL A 694 -6.49 22.62 -24.11
N LYS A 695 -6.60 23.33 -25.24
CA LYS A 695 -7.87 23.87 -25.72
C LYS A 695 -8.95 22.80 -25.89
N ASN A 696 -8.56 21.60 -26.33
CA ASN A 696 -9.48 20.48 -26.55
C ASN A 696 -9.53 19.49 -25.37
N PHE A 697 -8.83 19.78 -24.27
CA PHE A 697 -8.75 18.89 -23.13
C PHE A 697 -9.96 19.08 -22.21
N VAL A 698 -10.70 18.00 -21.95
CA VAL A 698 -11.90 18.01 -21.11
C VAL A 698 -11.62 17.30 -19.80
N ILE A 699 -11.88 17.98 -18.68
CA ILE A 699 -11.76 17.39 -17.35
C ILE A 699 -12.96 16.47 -17.12
N ARG A 700 -12.76 15.14 -17.07
CA ARG A 700 -13.86 14.15 -17.02
C ARG A 700 -14.92 14.43 -15.94
N HIS A 701 -14.48 14.82 -14.75
CA HIS A 701 -15.37 15.08 -13.62
C HIS A 701 -15.90 16.53 -13.57
N ARG A 702 -15.38 17.42 -14.44
CA ARG A 702 -15.73 18.85 -14.54
C ARG A 702 -15.69 19.32 -16.00
N PRO A 703 -16.58 18.80 -16.87
CA PRO A 703 -16.47 19.00 -18.32
C PRO A 703 -16.66 20.45 -18.78
N ASN A 704 -17.24 21.31 -17.94
CA ASN A 704 -17.47 22.72 -18.24
C ASN A 704 -16.29 23.63 -17.85
N ASP A 705 -15.29 23.09 -17.15
CA ASP A 705 -14.15 23.89 -16.69
C ASP A 705 -13.02 23.80 -17.72
N GLN A 706 -12.62 24.96 -18.26
CA GLN A 706 -11.46 25.06 -19.15
C GLN A 706 -10.16 24.93 -18.33
N LEU A 707 -9.33 23.94 -18.65
CA LEU A 707 -8.00 23.83 -18.09
C LEU A 707 -7.13 25.01 -18.55
N LYS A 708 -6.47 25.68 -17.59
CA LYS A 708 -5.63 26.85 -17.83
C LYS A 708 -4.19 26.54 -17.45
N LEU A 709 -3.30 26.53 -18.44
CA LEU A 709 -1.86 26.44 -18.18
C LEU A 709 -1.24 27.81 -18.07
N ARG A 710 -0.35 27.99 -17.11
CA ARG A 710 0.63 29.08 -17.12
C ARG A 710 1.94 28.51 -17.65
N ILE A 711 2.60 29.18 -18.60
CA ILE A 711 3.83 28.69 -19.22
C ILE A 711 4.93 29.75 -19.10
N GLY A 712 6.11 29.33 -18.66
CA GLY A 712 7.33 30.13 -18.66
C GLY A 712 8.50 29.42 -19.29
N MET A 713 9.33 30.17 -20.03
CA MET A 713 10.58 29.66 -20.60
C MET A 713 11.74 30.62 -20.43
N HIS A 714 12.89 30.06 -20.09
CA HIS A 714 14.14 30.78 -20.01
C HIS A 714 15.31 29.91 -20.49
N SER A 715 16.32 30.57 -21.05
CA SER A 715 17.52 29.94 -21.59
C SER A 715 18.74 30.42 -20.82
N GLY A 716 19.67 29.51 -20.55
CA GLY A 716 20.92 29.80 -19.86
C GLY A 716 21.69 28.53 -19.55
N SER A 717 22.78 28.67 -18.80
CA SER A 717 23.64 27.55 -18.45
C SER A 717 23.08 26.74 -17.29
N VAL A 718 23.28 25.42 -17.35
CA VAL A 718 22.92 24.51 -16.27
C VAL A 718 24.02 23.48 -16.07
N VAL A 719 24.09 22.98 -14.85
CA VAL A 719 24.88 21.81 -14.51
C VAL A 719 23.89 20.67 -14.28
N ALA A 720 23.93 19.63 -15.12
CA ALA A 720 23.02 18.49 -14.98
C ALA A 720 23.76 17.26 -14.46
N GLY A 721 23.12 16.49 -13.58
CA GLY A 721 23.73 15.32 -12.97
C GLY A 721 22.73 14.40 -12.30
N VAL A 722 23.11 13.13 -12.18
CA VAL A 722 22.28 12.13 -11.50
C VAL A 722 22.46 12.25 -9.99
N VAL A 723 21.37 12.46 -9.26
CA VAL A 723 21.37 12.61 -7.80
C VAL A 723 20.55 11.50 -7.15
N GLY A 724 21.08 10.95 -6.04
CA GLY A 724 20.42 9.92 -5.24
C GLY A 724 20.96 8.51 -5.50
N SER A 725 21.24 7.76 -4.42
CA SER A 725 21.80 6.41 -4.49
C SER A 725 20.74 5.29 -4.51
N LYS A 726 19.49 5.64 -4.11
CA LYS A 726 18.36 4.71 -3.99
C LYS A 726 17.28 4.93 -5.07
N MET A 727 17.18 6.16 -5.58
CA MET A 727 16.39 6.58 -6.75
C MET A 727 17.22 7.61 -7.52
N PRO A 728 18.03 7.20 -8.53
CA PRO A 728 18.82 8.13 -9.31
C PRO A 728 17.89 8.98 -10.18
N ARG A 729 17.86 10.30 -9.93
CA ARG A 729 17.11 11.26 -10.75
C ARG A 729 18.06 12.15 -11.51
N TYR A 730 17.79 12.40 -12.79
CA TYR A 730 18.54 13.37 -13.58
C TYR A 730 18.12 14.78 -13.18
N CYS A 731 18.92 15.43 -12.33
CA CYS A 731 18.63 16.74 -11.77
C CYS A 731 19.39 17.84 -12.52
N LEU A 732 18.73 18.99 -12.67
CA LEU A 732 19.35 20.21 -13.21
C LEU A 732 19.63 21.16 -12.05
N PHE A 733 20.83 21.72 -12.03
CA PHE A 733 21.27 22.72 -11.08
C PHE A 733 21.69 23.99 -11.82
N GLY A 734 21.38 25.14 -11.24
CA GLY A 734 21.77 26.42 -11.80
C GLY A 734 20.69 27.48 -11.63
N ASP A 735 21.11 28.73 -11.77
CA ASP A 735 20.21 29.88 -11.70
C ASP A 735 19.14 29.87 -12.81
N THR A 736 19.43 29.26 -13.96
CA THR A 736 18.48 29.10 -15.06
C THR A 736 17.23 28.34 -14.63
N VAL A 737 17.32 27.32 -13.77
CA VAL A 737 16.15 26.58 -13.25
C VAL A 737 15.24 27.50 -12.45
N ASN A 738 15.83 28.28 -11.52
CA ASN A 738 15.11 29.23 -10.67
C ASN A 738 14.48 30.37 -11.49
N THR A 739 15.20 30.88 -12.49
CA THR A 739 14.71 31.94 -13.38
C THR A 739 13.58 31.43 -14.27
N SER A 740 13.66 30.21 -14.80
CA SER A 740 12.58 29.59 -15.58
C SER A 740 11.31 29.38 -14.76
N SER A 741 11.43 28.91 -13.51
CA SER A 741 10.29 28.83 -12.58
C SER A 741 9.68 30.21 -12.27
N ARG A 742 10.49 31.29 -12.23
CA ARG A 742 9.98 32.66 -12.10
C ARG A 742 9.31 33.19 -13.35
N MET A 743 9.78 32.80 -14.54
CA MET A 743 9.08 33.09 -15.79
C MET A 743 7.70 32.44 -15.77
N GLU A 744 7.58 31.21 -15.30
CA GLU A 744 6.29 30.54 -15.17
C GLU A 744 5.42 31.29 -14.17
N SER A 745 5.82 31.41 -12.90
CA SER A 745 4.97 31.98 -11.84
C SER A 745 4.52 33.43 -12.07
N ASN A 746 5.30 34.24 -12.81
CA ASN A 746 4.93 35.62 -13.19
C ASN A 746 4.25 35.70 -14.57
N GLY A 747 3.98 34.57 -15.22
CA GLY A 747 3.25 34.47 -16.47
C GLY A 747 1.74 34.69 -16.30
N LEU A 748 1.04 34.77 -17.42
CA LEU A 748 -0.42 34.85 -17.46
C LEU A 748 -1.02 33.50 -17.89
N PRO A 749 -2.24 33.17 -17.43
CA PRO A 749 -2.95 31.98 -17.91
C PRO A 749 -3.03 31.97 -19.43
N LEU A 750 -2.78 30.81 -20.04
CA LEU A 750 -2.89 30.54 -21.47
C LEU A 750 -1.96 31.40 -22.35
N ARG A 751 -0.90 31.97 -21.75
CA ARG A 751 0.16 32.71 -22.44
C ARG A 751 1.51 32.04 -22.20
N ILE A 752 2.43 32.25 -23.15
CA ILE A 752 3.80 31.72 -23.10
C ILE A 752 4.75 32.87 -22.77
N HIS A 753 5.23 32.90 -21.53
CA HIS A 753 6.11 33.94 -21.02
C HIS A 753 7.58 33.62 -21.32
N VAL A 754 8.30 34.55 -21.95
CA VAL A 754 9.65 34.35 -22.48
C VAL A 754 10.60 35.39 -21.92
N SER A 755 11.76 34.95 -21.43
CA SER A 755 12.85 35.85 -21.01
C SER A 755 13.52 36.57 -22.20
N SER A 756 14.21 37.69 -21.95
CA SER A 756 14.99 38.40 -22.98
C SER A 756 16.05 37.52 -23.65
N VAL A 757 16.77 36.71 -22.86
CA VAL A 757 17.79 35.78 -23.37
C VAL A 757 17.20 34.76 -24.34
N THR A 758 16.06 34.16 -23.98
CA THR A 758 15.38 33.21 -24.88
C THR A 758 14.85 33.90 -26.14
N LYS A 759 14.35 35.14 -26.01
CA LYS A 759 13.90 35.95 -27.15
C LYS A 759 15.05 36.19 -28.14
N GLU A 760 16.26 36.48 -27.68
CA GLU A 760 17.43 36.68 -28.55
C GLU A 760 17.77 35.42 -29.35
N ILE A 761 17.73 34.24 -28.71
CA ILE A 761 17.97 32.96 -29.39
C ILE A 761 16.88 32.69 -30.44
N LEU A 762 15.60 32.88 -30.07
CA LEU A 762 14.47 32.70 -30.99
C LEU A 762 14.46 33.71 -32.13
N SER A 763 15.02 34.92 -31.92
CA SER A 763 15.08 35.97 -32.97
C SER A 763 15.96 35.57 -34.16
N LYS A 764 16.79 34.53 -34.03
CA LYS A 764 17.57 33.96 -35.16
C LYS A 764 16.68 33.30 -36.21
N ASP A 765 15.49 32.85 -35.82
CA ASP A 765 14.50 32.27 -36.70
C ASP A 765 13.33 33.25 -36.90
N THR A 766 13.20 33.77 -38.12
CA THR A 766 12.18 34.76 -38.49
C THR A 766 10.75 34.20 -38.43
N GLY A 767 10.58 32.89 -38.26
CA GLY A 767 9.28 32.27 -38.06
C GLY A 767 8.62 32.62 -36.73
N PHE A 768 9.37 32.97 -35.68
CA PHE A 768 8.79 33.24 -34.36
C PHE A 768 8.24 34.66 -34.23
N ARG A 769 6.99 34.78 -33.74
CA ARG A 769 6.35 36.05 -33.39
C ARG A 769 6.41 36.29 -31.89
N LEU A 770 7.24 37.24 -31.46
CA LEU A 770 7.38 37.64 -30.06
C LEU A 770 6.90 39.09 -29.87
N GLU A 771 6.14 39.33 -28.81
CA GLU A 771 5.65 40.66 -28.42
C GLU A 771 6.33 41.12 -27.13
N LEU A 772 6.69 42.40 -27.02
CA LEU A 772 7.24 42.97 -25.78
C LEU A 772 6.16 42.99 -24.69
N ARG A 773 6.42 42.32 -23.57
CA ARG A 773 5.55 42.39 -22.39
C ARG A 773 5.83 43.66 -21.57
N GLY A 774 7.10 44.05 -21.47
CA GLY A 774 7.57 45.14 -20.61
C GLY A 774 8.41 44.64 -19.44
N GLU A 775 8.63 45.51 -18.46
CA GLU A 775 9.39 45.20 -17.25
C GLU A 775 8.55 44.48 -16.20
N VAL A 776 9.08 43.39 -15.66
CA VAL A 776 8.46 42.57 -14.63
C VAL A 776 9.42 42.48 -13.45
N GLU A 777 8.95 42.83 -12.26
CA GLU A 777 9.74 42.69 -11.04
C GLU A 777 9.80 41.21 -10.63
N MET A 778 11.00 40.65 -10.61
CA MET A 778 11.24 39.27 -10.25
C MET A 778 12.02 39.18 -8.95
N LYS A 779 11.46 38.46 -7.97
CA LYS A 779 12.04 38.27 -6.63
C LYS A 779 13.50 37.84 -6.74
N GLY A 780 14.43 38.65 -6.21
CA GLY A 780 15.87 38.35 -6.23
C GLY A 780 16.57 38.50 -7.59
N LYS A 781 15.91 39.09 -8.60
CA LYS A 781 16.49 39.47 -9.90
C LYS A 781 16.31 40.94 -10.25
N GLY A 782 15.38 41.63 -9.58
CA GLY A 782 15.02 43.01 -9.90
C GLY A 782 14.06 43.06 -11.09
N ARG A 783 14.05 44.19 -11.81
CA ARG A 783 13.17 44.42 -12.95
C ARG A 783 13.81 43.81 -14.20
N LEU A 784 13.09 42.89 -14.85
CA LEU A 784 13.54 42.21 -16.07
C LEU A 784 12.58 42.51 -17.21
N THR A 785 13.12 42.84 -18.38
CA THR A 785 12.34 42.97 -19.62
C THR A 785 12.02 41.59 -20.17
N THR A 786 10.74 41.37 -20.48
CA THR A 786 10.23 40.06 -20.89
C THR A 786 9.31 40.16 -22.11
N TYR A 787 8.99 39.02 -22.71
CA TYR A 787 8.26 38.91 -23.96
C TYR A 787 7.17 37.84 -23.90
N TRP A 788 6.17 37.96 -24.77
CA TRP A 788 5.17 36.94 -25.03
C TRP A 788 5.47 36.26 -26.36
N LEU A 789 5.54 34.93 -26.38
CA LEU A 789 5.52 34.18 -27.64
C LEU A 789 4.06 34.10 -28.12
N LYS A 790 3.77 34.57 -29.34
CA LYS A 790 2.42 34.59 -29.93
C LYS A 790 2.19 33.51 -30.98
N GLY A 791 3.26 32.98 -31.57
CA GLY A 791 3.15 31.97 -32.61
C GLY A 791 4.46 31.71 -33.35
N TYR A 792 4.40 30.75 -34.26
CA TYR A 792 5.48 30.34 -35.15
C TYR A 792 4.93 30.06 -36.54
N LYS A 793 5.41 30.78 -37.57
CA LYS A 793 4.89 30.74 -38.95
C LYS A 793 3.36 30.90 -38.96
N ASP A 794 2.61 29.97 -39.55
CA ASP A 794 1.16 30.06 -39.62
C ASP A 794 0.45 29.60 -38.32
N VAL A 795 1.19 29.09 -37.34
CA VAL A 795 0.65 28.63 -36.06
C VAL A 795 0.63 29.80 -35.05
N SER A 796 -0.55 30.15 -34.55
CA SER A 796 -0.75 31.13 -33.48
C SER A 796 -1.18 30.46 -32.18
N ILE A 797 -1.10 31.16 -31.05
CA ILE A 797 -1.77 30.70 -29.82
C ILE A 797 -3.28 30.51 -30.13
N PRO A 798 -3.91 29.41 -29.67
CA PRO A 798 -5.32 29.19 -29.87
C PRO A 798 -6.16 30.34 -29.29
N ASP A 799 -7.25 30.71 -29.97
CA ASP A 799 -8.24 31.62 -29.37
C ASP A 799 -9.02 30.87 -28.28
N PHE A 800 -8.90 31.32 -27.04
CA PHE A 800 -9.60 30.74 -25.88
C PHE A 800 -10.89 31.52 -25.54
N GLY A 801 -11.18 32.61 -26.25
CA GLY A 801 -12.31 33.49 -25.98
C GLY A 801 -11.87 34.91 -25.57
N PRO A 802 -12.76 35.91 -25.72
CA PRO A 802 -12.46 37.32 -25.44
C PRO A 802 -12.09 37.59 -23.97
N GLU A 803 -12.50 36.75 -23.04
CA GLU A 803 -12.17 36.84 -21.62
C GLU A 803 -10.71 36.47 -21.30
N TYR A 804 -9.95 35.95 -22.28
CA TYR A 804 -8.55 35.52 -22.15
C TYR A 804 -7.58 36.28 -23.08
N GLN A 805 -8.08 37.27 -23.82
CA GLN A 805 -7.27 38.13 -24.69
C GLN A 805 -6.61 39.24 -23.87
#